data_AF-A0ABC9XN32-F1
#
_entry.id   AF-A0ABC9XN32-F1
#
_cell.length_a   1.000
_cell.length_b   1.000
_cell.length_c   1.000
_cell.angle_alpha   90.00
_cell.angle_beta   90.00
_cell.angle_gamma   90.00
#
_symmetry.space_group_name_H-M   'P 1'
#
loop_
_entity.id
_entity.type
_entity.pdbx_description
1 polymer ?
#
loop_
_entity_poly.entity_id
_entity_poly.type
_entity_poly.pdbx_seq_one_letter_code
_entity_poly.pdbx_strand_id
1 'polypeptide(L)'
;MLSVGPPRRRQGEKLLRPEEETGRLSGLETESKRKQAVIRDLQDEIAAMAKTLAQAAARNEVELTQKLLTFHRELGAKGEEIKALREQISHLQKGSSQVFSHSLYERDLEIGRLRKESETLRRDRVAAAGLVTSLQRDIAGKEQKMQQLKQDVEKMKKENREKDNQLAVVSAKRIGDLERDLEGLRRQVRKYCAEQESIRNQLAEKAKAEEELEEARARQALQLQEMGRRERLLRADLGRAKEQVIEKVRQISEERQQSHEREKCLQEELSSRLSKEKEVSANIEVLQKSLCELQACLRSSCSSDSLRGELGQLAALCLDPSVAAIGAAVLEVARVPLSWLEGAERLLASAGMDPHASGKGLLAALRMLLENSQATAERNQELQAQLERVRETQAALLQEHVKELEAKHEQELQRKIKQIILEKDKENKEILESTVAQEKDKCKQSVEEEQRKIRDLEGRLRSMTEVLARKSEEQEVADCKLRAAVHELEETTTRETALRQRVLAQDEQLKTSREESELERQKLWEEMVEYKEQSKQHSLTIVALEDRLLEAEQQQRTLEEENAALVAKMEGTVRCAMTFLWKFREELAAVQSVLLSKEAVIVGLTKELAETKARMSDVRGELHEEQKVELERNVSRVKCQERELNLLREKLSQMSSLVEKKDRALKAASEELRCSLGENRLGCFFQEPASDLADLGAQCRGLRHEETIQRQKEGLAELRERIKLLEKRGPSAVTKKGSEPLVVLTKDLPEKLVQKMALEKEPTPMAGTKLKAGEVLGHVPNNGGSHRAMSLEMADVTDLSEKMYLDIIGALGSLMKVQELSGMQSLKDLPQEEREEAGLQRQRALELLYEKVRSLKSRLERKEEMLKDYEASVEQLRLSQASLRRCQEEMSQLEDEAYRAAEEKALLKEALERTQLQLNQEKRLLRAAKVRKPGAKKPFCSGKLKAKERTAEAFKTGSA
;
A
#
# COMPACT_ATOMS: atom_id res chain seq x y z
N MET A 1 35.92 -21.17 -151.71
CA MET A 1 36.49 -19.91 -152.24
C MET A 1 37.89 -20.20 -152.73
N LEU A 2 38.17 -19.83 -153.99
CA LEU A 2 39.43 -19.31 -154.56
C LEU A 2 40.73 -20.11 -154.26
N SER A 3 41.60 -20.47 -155.20
CA SER A 3 41.97 -19.83 -156.45
C SER A 3 42.93 -20.75 -157.25
N VAL A 4 42.78 -20.76 -158.58
CA VAL A 4 43.83 -20.63 -159.62
C VAL A 4 45.10 -21.53 -159.58
N GLY A 5 45.39 -22.13 -160.75
CA GLY A 5 46.78 -22.28 -161.23
C GLY A 5 47.06 -23.49 -162.15
N PRO A 6 47.29 -23.30 -163.46
CA PRO A 6 47.78 -24.33 -164.43
C PRO A 6 49.34 -24.25 -164.52
N PRO A 7 50.10 -24.88 -165.47
CA PRO A 7 49.72 -25.61 -166.71
C PRO A 7 50.61 -26.83 -167.15
N ARG A 8 50.27 -27.41 -168.33
CA ARG A 8 51.13 -27.79 -169.50
C ARG A 8 51.31 -29.26 -169.96
N ARG A 9 50.95 -29.44 -171.26
CA ARG A 9 51.65 -30.10 -172.43
C ARG A 9 51.54 -31.63 -172.62
N ARG A 10 50.95 -32.08 -173.77
CA ARG A 10 51.56 -32.53 -175.07
C ARG A 10 52.12 -33.98 -175.00
N GLN A 11 52.13 -34.86 -176.02
CA GLN A 11 51.61 -34.96 -177.40
C GLN A 11 51.94 -36.39 -177.89
N GLY A 12 51.12 -36.96 -178.79
CA GLY A 12 51.48 -38.05 -179.74
C GLY A 12 51.49 -39.47 -179.16
N GLU A 13 51.30 -40.55 -179.92
CA GLU A 13 50.91 -40.77 -181.31
C GLU A 13 50.71 -42.32 -181.45
N LYS A 14 49.82 -42.74 -182.36
CA LYS A 14 49.86 -43.97 -183.18
C LYS A 14 49.54 -45.40 -182.64
N LEU A 15 48.47 -45.93 -183.27
CA LEU A 15 48.31 -47.24 -183.95
C LEU A 15 48.24 -48.52 -183.07
N LEU A 16 47.33 -49.50 -183.21
CA LEU A 16 46.50 -50.05 -184.31
C LEU A 16 45.30 -50.88 -183.76
N ARG A 17 44.27 -51.03 -184.61
CA ARG A 17 43.05 -51.89 -184.65
C ARG A 17 43.22 -53.39 -184.24
N PRO A 18 42.16 -54.25 -184.23
CA PRO A 18 40.75 -54.08 -184.67
C PRO A 18 39.70 -54.41 -183.58
N GLU A 19 38.49 -53.83 -183.61
CA GLU A 19 37.25 -54.40 -184.19
C GLU A 19 36.97 -55.86 -183.78
N GLU A 20 36.05 -56.06 -182.84
CA GLU A 20 34.82 -56.90 -182.92
C GLU A 20 34.31 -57.31 -181.53
N GLU A 21 32.99 -57.53 -181.45
CA GLU A 21 32.23 -58.09 -180.31
C GLU A 21 31.71 -57.13 -179.21
N THR A 22 30.88 -56.23 -179.73
CA THR A 22 29.68 -55.56 -179.19
C THR A 22 28.63 -56.44 -178.45
N GLY A 23 29.02 -57.46 -177.68
CA GLY A 23 28.07 -58.44 -177.13
C GLY A 23 27.86 -58.49 -175.61
N ARG A 24 28.78 -57.95 -174.78
CA ARG A 24 28.79 -58.22 -173.31
C ARG A 24 28.94 -57.00 -172.38
N LEU A 25 28.96 -55.76 -172.87
CA LEU A 25 29.25 -54.57 -172.05
C LEU A 25 28.04 -53.65 -171.71
N SER A 26 26.84 -53.90 -172.25
CA SER A 26 25.63 -53.14 -171.88
C SER A 26 25.07 -53.49 -170.49
N GLY A 27 25.35 -54.70 -170.00
CA GLY A 27 24.96 -55.13 -168.64
C GLY A 27 25.74 -54.41 -167.54
N LEU A 28 27.02 -54.14 -167.76
CA LEU A 28 27.87 -53.47 -166.76
C LEU A 28 27.59 -51.96 -166.66
N GLU A 29 27.17 -51.31 -167.75
CA GLU A 29 26.89 -49.88 -167.73
C GLU A 29 25.56 -49.54 -167.01
N THR A 30 24.54 -50.39 -167.17
CA THR A 30 23.26 -50.22 -166.47
C THR A 30 23.37 -50.57 -164.98
N GLU A 31 24.20 -51.57 -164.64
CA GLU A 31 24.47 -51.93 -163.25
C GLU A 31 25.34 -50.89 -162.53
N SER A 32 26.32 -50.28 -163.21
CA SER A 32 27.10 -49.16 -162.66
C SER A 32 26.23 -47.95 -162.35
N LYS A 33 25.30 -47.59 -163.25
CA LYS A 33 24.37 -46.47 -163.04
C LYS A 33 23.40 -46.74 -161.87
N ARG A 34 22.92 -47.99 -161.70
CA ARG A 34 22.12 -48.40 -160.53
C ARG A 34 22.93 -48.31 -159.23
N LYS A 35 24.16 -48.81 -159.21
CA LYS A 35 25.04 -48.72 -158.03
C LYS A 35 25.36 -47.26 -157.68
N GLN A 36 25.56 -46.38 -158.67
CA GLN A 36 25.75 -44.95 -158.44
C GLN A 36 24.49 -44.20 -157.96
N ALA A 37 23.29 -44.67 -158.33
CA ALA A 37 22.05 -44.15 -157.75
C ALA A 37 21.92 -44.56 -156.27
N VAL A 38 22.13 -45.85 -155.95
CA VAL A 38 22.08 -46.35 -154.56
C VAL A 38 23.15 -45.72 -153.68
N ILE A 39 24.36 -45.50 -154.20
CA ILE A 39 25.43 -44.80 -153.46
C ILE A 39 25.02 -43.36 -153.17
N ARG A 40 24.35 -42.68 -154.10
CA ARG A 40 23.86 -41.32 -153.87
C ARG A 40 22.74 -41.30 -152.84
N ASP A 41 21.78 -42.21 -152.95
CA ASP A 41 20.67 -42.31 -151.99
C ASP A 41 21.19 -42.63 -150.58
N LEU A 42 22.16 -43.53 -150.45
CA LEU A 42 22.83 -43.81 -149.18
C LEU A 42 23.68 -42.64 -148.68
N GLN A 43 24.33 -41.88 -149.58
CA GLN A 43 25.06 -40.66 -149.21
C GLN A 43 24.10 -39.55 -148.74
N ASP A 44 22.93 -39.43 -149.36
CA ASP A 44 21.89 -38.48 -148.97
C ASP A 44 21.23 -38.89 -147.64
N GLU A 45 21.01 -40.18 -147.39
CA GLU A 45 20.56 -40.69 -146.08
C GLU A 45 21.61 -40.49 -144.99
N ILE A 46 22.90 -40.77 -145.27
CA ILE A 46 23.99 -40.52 -144.33
C ILE A 46 24.09 -39.01 -144.03
N ALA A 47 23.95 -38.15 -145.04
CA ALA A 47 23.94 -36.70 -144.85
C ALA A 47 22.72 -36.23 -144.05
N ALA A 48 21.54 -36.82 -144.27
CA ALA A 48 20.34 -36.54 -143.50
C ALA A 48 20.48 -36.99 -142.04
N MET A 49 21.00 -38.20 -141.79
CA MET A 49 21.27 -38.70 -140.43
C MET A 49 22.37 -37.90 -139.73
N ALA A 50 23.42 -37.50 -140.43
CA ALA A 50 24.45 -36.63 -139.87
C ALA A 50 23.88 -35.26 -139.47
N LYS A 51 22.94 -34.72 -140.27
CA LYS A 51 22.27 -33.45 -139.98
C LYS A 51 21.29 -33.55 -138.80
N THR A 52 20.51 -34.63 -138.69
CA THR A 52 19.60 -34.83 -137.55
C THR A 52 20.37 -35.09 -136.25
N LEU A 53 21.47 -35.86 -136.30
CA LEU A 53 22.35 -36.06 -135.15
C LEU A 53 23.05 -34.76 -134.72
N ALA A 54 23.56 -33.97 -135.67
CA ALA A 54 24.16 -32.67 -135.36
C ALA A 54 23.14 -31.69 -134.75
N GLN A 55 21.90 -31.68 -135.23
CA GLN A 55 20.84 -30.84 -134.66
C GLN A 55 20.38 -31.32 -133.28
N ALA A 56 20.30 -32.63 -133.05
CA ALA A 56 19.98 -33.20 -131.74
C ALA A 56 21.10 -32.92 -130.71
N ALA A 57 22.36 -33.08 -131.12
CA ALA A 57 23.51 -32.76 -130.28
C ALA A 57 23.55 -31.27 -129.88
N ALA A 58 23.35 -30.36 -130.84
CA ALA A 58 23.33 -28.92 -130.57
C ALA A 58 22.15 -28.50 -129.66
N ARG A 59 20.96 -29.11 -129.82
CA ARG A 59 19.81 -28.83 -128.94
C ARG A 59 20.06 -29.30 -127.51
N ASN A 60 20.59 -30.50 -127.34
CA ASN A 60 20.90 -31.04 -126.01
C ASN A 60 21.99 -30.23 -125.31
N GLU A 61 23.00 -29.75 -126.04
CA GLU A 61 24.08 -28.91 -125.49
C GLU A 61 23.57 -27.54 -125.02
N VAL A 62 22.67 -26.92 -125.79
CA VAL A 62 22.02 -25.65 -125.41
C VAL A 62 21.09 -25.82 -124.21
N GLU A 63 20.30 -26.89 -124.14
CA GLU A 63 19.43 -27.15 -122.98
C GLU A 63 20.24 -27.43 -121.70
N LEU A 64 21.32 -28.19 -121.79
CA LEU A 64 22.20 -28.48 -120.65
C LEU A 64 22.90 -27.22 -120.14
N THR A 65 23.42 -26.39 -121.05
CA THR A 65 24.05 -25.12 -120.67
C THR A 65 23.06 -24.14 -120.05
N GLN A 66 21.80 -24.11 -120.50
CA GLN A 66 20.76 -23.27 -119.92
C GLN A 66 20.32 -23.76 -118.52
N LYS A 67 20.21 -25.09 -118.31
CA LYS A 67 19.96 -25.68 -116.97
C LYS A 67 21.10 -25.43 -116.00
N LEU A 68 22.35 -25.51 -116.45
CA LEU A 68 23.50 -25.17 -115.61
C LEU A 68 23.53 -23.70 -115.23
N LEU A 69 23.20 -22.80 -116.16
CA LEU A 69 23.14 -21.36 -115.88
C LEU A 69 22.00 -21.00 -114.90
N THR A 70 20.86 -21.68 -114.98
CA THR A 70 19.75 -21.48 -114.03
C THR A 70 20.12 -21.98 -112.63
N PHE A 71 20.69 -23.17 -112.51
CA PHE A 71 21.21 -23.66 -111.22
C PHE A 71 22.31 -22.76 -110.64
N HIS A 72 23.20 -22.23 -111.48
CA HIS A 72 24.26 -21.34 -111.01
C HIS A 72 23.69 -20.02 -110.45
N ARG A 73 22.62 -19.49 -111.07
CA ARG A 73 21.90 -18.32 -110.55
C ARG A 73 21.15 -18.62 -109.25
N GLU A 74 20.50 -19.77 -109.15
CA GLU A 74 19.77 -20.18 -107.95
C GLU A 74 20.71 -20.44 -106.76
N LEU A 75 21.85 -21.12 -107.00
CA LEU A 75 22.90 -21.30 -106.00
C LEU A 75 23.51 -19.96 -105.58
N GLY A 76 23.69 -19.03 -106.53
CA GLY A 76 24.10 -17.66 -106.23
C GLY A 76 23.10 -16.94 -105.32
N ALA A 77 21.81 -16.99 -105.65
CA ALA A 77 20.75 -16.37 -104.85
C ALA A 77 20.64 -17.00 -103.45
N LYS A 78 20.73 -18.32 -103.33
CA LYS A 78 20.75 -19.02 -102.03
C LYS A 78 22.02 -18.72 -101.24
N GLY A 79 23.16 -18.52 -101.92
CA GLY A 79 24.40 -18.07 -101.30
C GLY A 79 24.26 -16.68 -100.68
N GLU A 80 23.64 -15.74 -101.39
CA GLU A 80 23.35 -14.39 -100.87
C GLU A 80 22.34 -14.42 -99.71
N GLU A 81 21.31 -15.25 -99.79
CA GLU A 81 20.31 -15.43 -98.72
C GLU A 81 20.95 -15.99 -97.43
N ILE A 82 21.88 -16.95 -97.56
CA ILE A 82 22.65 -17.49 -96.42
C ILE A 82 23.56 -16.42 -95.82
N LYS A 83 24.21 -15.57 -96.63
CA LYS A 83 25.01 -14.45 -96.12
C LYS A 83 24.15 -13.46 -95.33
N ALA A 84 23.00 -13.06 -95.88
CA ALA A 84 22.08 -12.15 -95.22
C ALA A 84 21.57 -12.70 -93.87
N LEU A 85 21.23 -13.99 -93.80
CA LEU A 85 20.81 -14.63 -92.55
C LEU A 85 21.94 -14.69 -91.51
N ARG A 86 23.19 -14.95 -91.94
CA ARG A 86 24.35 -14.94 -91.02
C ARG A 86 24.61 -13.55 -90.44
N GLU A 87 24.46 -12.50 -91.24
CA GLU A 87 24.60 -11.12 -90.78
C GLU A 87 23.49 -10.74 -89.78
N GLN A 88 22.24 -11.15 -90.04
CA GLN A 88 21.14 -10.96 -89.09
C GLN A 88 21.39 -11.68 -87.75
N ILE A 89 21.90 -12.92 -87.78
CA ILE A 89 22.27 -13.66 -86.56
C ILE A 89 23.38 -12.94 -85.80
N SER A 90 24.40 -12.43 -86.49
CA SER A 90 25.48 -11.64 -85.90
C SER A 90 24.98 -10.35 -85.24
N HIS A 91 24.05 -9.63 -85.88
CA HIS A 91 23.44 -8.44 -85.31
C HIS A 91 22.58 -8.74 -84.08
N LEU A 92 21.78 -9.81 -84.12
CA LEU A 92 20.98 -10.25 -82.97
C LEU A 92 21.86 -10.72 -81.80
N GLN A 93 22.96 -11.42 -82.07
CA GLN A 93 23.92 -11.84 -81.04
C GLN A 93 24.64 -10.65 -80.39
N LYS A 94 24.99 -9.62 -81.18
CA LYS A 94 25.56 -8.38 -80.63
C LYS A 94 24.55 -7.60 -79.79
N GLY A 95 23.32 -7.46 -80.27
CA GLY A 95 22.23 -6.81 -79.54
C GLY A 95 21.92 -7.51 -78.22
N SER A 96 21.84 -8.85 -78.21
CA SER A 96 21.59 -9.61 -76.98
C SER A 96 22.75 -9.49 -75.98
N SER A 97 24.00 -9.57 -76.45
CA SER A 97 25.18 -9.42 -75.57
C SER A 97 25.26 -8.06 -74.87
N GLN A 98 24.83 -6.99 -75.54
CA GLN A 98 24.77 -5.64 -74.94
C GLN A 98 23.66 -5.51 -73.89
N VAL A 99 22.48 -6.06 -74.16
CA VAL A 99 21.37 -6.06 -73.20
C VAL A 99 21.72 -6.88 -71.95
N PHE A 100 22.36 -8.04 -72.11
CA PHE A 100 22.84 -8.83 -70.98
C PHE A 100 23.92 -8.09 -70.18
N SER A 101 24.86 -7.40 -70.84
CA SER A 101 25.91 -6.64 -70.15
C SER A 101 25.33 -5.47 -69.34
N HIS A 102 24.34 -4.76 -69.89
CA HIS A 102 23.67 -3.68 -69.18
C HIS A 102 22.84 -4.21 -67.99
N SER A 103 22.08 -5.28 -68.20
CA SER A 103 21.29 -5.91 -67.14
C SER A 103 22.17 -6.47 -66.00
N LEU A 104 23.32 -7.06 -66.33
CA LEU A 104 24.28 -7.53 -65.32
C LEU A 104 24.87 -6.36 -64.53
N TYR A 105 25.26 -5.28 -65.20
CA TYR A 105 25.77 -4.08 -64.53
C TYR A 105 24.74 -3.43 -63.59
N GLU A 106 23.48 -3.34 -64.00
CA GLU A 106 22.40 -2.86 -63.14
C GLU A 106 22.16 -3.77 -61.93
N ARG A 107 22.21 -5.09 -62.12
CA ARG A 107 22.12 -6.07 -61.03
C ARG A 107 23.31 -5.96 -60.07
N ASP A 108 24.52 -5.74 -60.56
CA ASP A 108 25.71 -5.57 -59.72
C ASP A 108 25.64 -4.28 -58.91
N LEU A 109 25.14 -3.19 -59.49
CA LEU A 109 24.87 -1.95 -58.76
C LEU A 109 23.82 -2.14 -57.66
N GLU A 110 22.74 -2.89 -57.95
CA GLU A 110 21.71 -3.22 -56.97
C GLU A 110 22.26 -4.12 -55.85
N ILE A 111 23.05 -5.14 -56.18
CA ILE A 111 23.75 -5.98 -55.20
C ILE A 111 24.67 -5.12 -54.32
N GLY A 112 25.37 -4.14 -54.91
CA GLY A 112 26.20 -3.19 -54.18
C GLY A 112 25.40 -2.33 -53.19
N ARG A 113 24.22 -1.83 -53.58
CA ARG A 113 23.31 -1.09 -52.70
C ARG A 113 22.81 -1.96 -51.55
N LEU A 114 22.27 -3.13 -51.86
CA LEU A 114 21.73 -4.08 -50.87
C LEU A 114 22.80 -4.56 -49.88
N ARG A 115 24.06 -4.72 -50.32
CA ARG A 115 25.18 -5.02 -49.42
C ARG A 115 25.46 -3.90 -48.43
N LYS A 116 25.51 -2.64 -48.91
CA LYS A 116 25.71 -1.48 -48.04
C LYS A 116 24.58 -1.33 -47.03
N GLU A 117 23.33 -1.54 -47.46
CA GLU A 117 22.16 -1.50 -46.59
C GLU A 117 22.16 -2.65 -45.56
N SER A 118 22.55 -3.85 -45.99
CA SER A 118 22.72 -4.99 -45.06
C SER A 118 23.81 -4.72 -44.02
N GLU A 119 24.90 -4.07 -44.40
CA GLU A 119 25.95 -3.66 -43.47
C GLU A 119 25.48 -2.56 -42.49
N THR A 120 24.72 -1.56 -42.95
CA THR A 120 24.16 -0.55 -42.05
C THR A 120 23.18 -1.17 -41.08
N LEU A 121 22.26 -2.01 -41.55
CA LEU A 121 21.32 -2.76 -40.69
C LEU A 121 22.06 -3.68 -39.70
N ARG A 122 23.18 -4.28 -40.11
CA ARG A 122 24.03 -5.07 -39.21
C ARG A 122 24.66 -4.20 -38.12
N ARG A 123 25.17 -3.01 -38.45
CA ARG A 123 25.71 -2.06 -37.45
C ARG A 123 24.62 -1.61 -36.48
N ASP A 124 23.44 -1.27 -36.99
CA ASP A 124 22.29 -0.85 -36.18
C ASP A 124 21.80 -1.97 -35.26
N ARG A 125 21.77 -3.22 -35.76
CA ARG A 125 21.43 -4.40 -34.95
C ARG A 125 22.43 -4.63 -33.81
N VAL A 126 23.72 -4.42 -34.06
CA VAL A 126 24.77 -4.51 -33.02
C VAL A 126 24.61 -3.39 -31.99
N ALA A 127 24.35 -2.15 -32.42
CA ALA A 127 24.10 -1.03 -31.52
C ALA A 127 22.85 -1.24 -30.66
N ALA A 128 21.76 -1.72 -31.26
CA ALA A 128 20.53 -2.07 -30.56
C ALA A 128 20.75 -3.20 -29.55
N ALA A 129 21.51 -4.24 -29.91
CA ALA A 129 21.89 -5.30 -28.98
C ALA A 129 22.70 -4.76 -27.78
N GLY A 130 23.64 -3.83 -28.04
CA GLY A 130 24.40 -3.14 -27.00
C GLY A 130 23.49 -2.38 -26.01
N LEU A 131 22.54 -1.60 -26.51
CA LEU A 131 21.55 -0.89 -25.69
C LEU A 131 20.69 -1.85 -24.87
N VAL A 132 20.20 -2.94 -25.48
CA VAL A 132 19.40 -3.96 -24.78
C VAL A 132 20.21 -4.58 -23.63
N THR A 133 21.48 -4.91 -23.85
CA THR A 133 22.32 -5.47 -22.76
C THR A 133 22.59 -4.46 -21.65
N SER A 134 22.74 -3.16 -21.97
CA SER A 134 22.87 -2.10 -20.96
C SER A 134 21.59 -1.95 -20.13
N LEU A 135 20.43 -1.88 -20.79
CA LEU A 135 19.14 -1.79 -20.12
C LEU A 135 18.85 -3.03 -19.27
N GLN A 136 19.19 -4.22 -19.75
CA GLN A 136 19.08 -5.46 -18.97
C GLN A 136 19.93 -5.39 -17.69
N ARG A 137 21.15 -4.86 -17.77
CA ARG A 137 22.03 -4.67 -16.60
C ARG A 137 21.45 -3.65 -15.61
N ASP A 138 20.92 -2.54 -16.11
CA ASP A 138 20.31 -1.50 -15.27
C ASP A 138 19.02 -1.99 -14.60
N ILE A 139 18.20 -2.78 -15.31
CA ILE A 139 17.02 -3.43 -14.75
C ILE A 139 17.42 -4.39 -13.64
N ALA A 140 18.40 -5.27 -13.87
CA ALA A 140 18.90 -6.19 -12.84
C ALA A 140 19.46 -5.44 -11.61
N GLY A 141 20.18 -4.35 -11.81
CA GLY A 141 20.68 -3.50 -10.72
C GLY A 141 19.55 -2.80 -9.94
N LYS A 142 18.50 -2.35 -10.62
CA LYS A 142 17.31 -1.77 -9.99
C LYS A 142 16.48 -2.84 -9.24
N GLU A 143 16.36 -4.04 -9.79
CA GLU A 143 15.70 -5.18 -9.13
C GLU A 143 16.40 -5.56 -7.82
N GLN A 144 17.74 -5.61 -7.82
CA GLN A 144 18.52 -5.87 -6.61
C GLN A 144 18.32 -4.79 -5.55
N LYS A 145 18.33 -3.50 -5.94
CA LYS A 145 18.04 -2.39 -5.01
C LYS A 145 16.62 -2.45 -4.46
N MET A 146 15.64 -2.83 -5.28
CA MET A 146 14.26 -3.00 -4.84
C MET A 146 14.13 -4.15 -3.84
N GLN A 147 14.87 -5.25 -4.04
CA GLN A 147 14.92 -6.35 -3.08
C GLN A 147 15.57 -5.93 -1.75
N GLN A 148 16.65 -5.15 -1.79
CA GLN A 148 17.28 -4.60 -0.59
C GLN A 148 16.32 -3.70 0.19
N LEU A 149 15.68 -2.74 -0.49
CA LEU A 149 14.71 -1.85 0.14
C LEU A 149 13.52 -2.61 0.74
N LYS A 150 13.06 -3.69 0.10
CA LYS A 150 12.02 -4.57 0.68
C LYS A 150 12.48 -5.20 1.99
N GLN A 151 13.72 -5.67 2.07
CA GLN A 151 14.27 -6.25 3.31
C GLN A 151 14.39 -5.20 4.42
N ASP A 152 14.87 -4.00 4.09
CA ASP A 152 15.01 -2.90 5.05
C ASP A 152 13.64 -2.44 5.60
N VAL A 153 12.62 -2.34 4.73
CA VAL A 153 11.25 -2.04 5.14
C VAL A 153 10.70 -3.11 6.09
N GLU A 154 10.91 -4.40 5.80
CA GLU A 154 10.47 -5.48 6.68
C GLU A 154 11.22 -5.48 8.02
N LYS A 155 12.50 -5.08 8.04
CA LYS A 155 13.26 -4.89 9.27
C LYS A 155 12.68 -3.74 10.10
N MET A 156 12.45 -2.57 9.50
CA MET A 156 11.85 -1.42 10.20
C MET A 156 10.44 -1.72 10.72
N LYS A 157 9.64 -2.50 10.00
CA LYS A 157 8.32 -2.95 10.48
C LYS A 157 8.42 -3.81 11.73
N LYS A 158 9.42 -4.69 11.83
CA LYS A 158 9.65 -5.51 13.03
C LYS A 158 10.07 -4.62 14.21
N GLU A 159 11.00 -3.70 14.00
CA GLU A 159 11.44 -2.75 15.02
C GLU A 159 10.30 -1.87 15.53
N ASN A 160 9.41 -1.40 14.64
CA ASN A 160 8.21 -0.65 15.05
C ASN A 160 7.27 -1.51 15.89
N ARG A 161 6.99 -2.75 15.47
CA ARG A 161 6.16 -3.68 16.27
C ARG A 161 6.76 -3.95 17.65
N GLU A 162 8.09 -4.06 17.75
CA GLU A 162 8.79 -4.23 19.03
C GLU A 162 8.68 -2.99 19.92
N LYS A 163 8.84 -1.79 19.35
CA LYS A 163 8.64 -0.52 20.09
C LYS A 163 7.20 -0.34 20.54
N ASP A 164 6.22 -0.66 19.70
CA ASP A 164 4.80 -0.63 20.06
C ASP A 164 4.50 -1.61 21.21
N ASN A 165 5.07 -2.82 21.16
CA ASN A 165 4.95 -3.79 22.26
C ASN A 165 5.61 -3.27 23.55
N GLN A 166 6.78 -2.63 23.48
CA GLN A 166 7.43 -2.04 24.63
C GLN A 166 6.58 -0.90 25.24
N LEU A 167 6.01 -0.03 24.39
CA LEU A 167 5.11 1.04 24.82
C LEU A 167 3.85 0.47 25.49
N ALA A 168 3.25 -0.59 24.94
CA ALA A 168 2.11 -1.26 25.56
C ALA A 168 2.45 -1.82 26.95
N VAL A 169 3.62 -2.46 27.10
CA VAL A 169 4.08 -2.98 28.39
C VAL A 169 4.35 -1.86 29.40
N VAL A 170 5.00 -0.76 28.99
CA VAL A 170 5.26 0.40 29.86
C VAL A 170 3.95 1.06 30.28
N SER A 171 3.00 1.20 29.35
CA SER A 171 1.67 1.77 29.64
C SER A 171 0.89 0.90 30.63
N ALA A 172 0.89 -0.44 30.43
CA ALA A 172 0.25 -1.37 31.35
C ALA A 172 0.86 -1.33 32.77
N LYS A 173 2.20 -1.23 32.86
CA LYS A 173 2.88 -1.06 34.17
C LYS A 173 2.47 0.24 34.84
N ARG A 174 2.47 1.36 34.11
CA ARG A 174 2.09 2.67 34.68
C ARG A 174 0.64 2.69 35.16
N ILE A 175 -0.26 2.04 34.43
CA ILE A 175 -1.66 1.88 34.84
C ILE A 175 -1.73 1.07 36.15
N GLY A 176 -1.05 -0.08 36.22
CA GLY A 176 -1.02 -0.90 37.43
C GLY A 176 -0.38 -0.21 38.65
N ASP A 177 0.60 0.67 38.44
CA ASP A 177 1.18 1.50 39.51
C ASP A 177 0.15 2.50 40.04
N LEU A 178 -0.54 3.22 39.15
CA LEU A 178 -1.58 4.18 39.50
C LEU A 178 -2.76 3.52 40.21
N GLU A 179 -3.17 2.32 39.79
CA GLU A 179 -4.21 1.55 40.46
C GLU A 179 -3.82 1.20 41.91
N ARG A 180 -2.57 0.81 42.14
CA ARG A 180 -2.05 0.52 43.48
C ARG A 180 -1.99 1.78 44.36
N ASP A 181 -1.60 2.91 43.80
CA ASP A 181 -1.58 4.19 44.51
C ASP A 181 -3.01 4.64 44.87
N LEU A 182 -3.97 4.50 43.95
CA LEU A 182 -5.37 4.77 44.20
C LEU A 182 -5.96 3.86 45.28
N GLU A 183 -5.62 2.57 45.28
CA GLU A 183 -5.98 1.67 46.38
C GLU A 183 -5.34 2.08 47.72
N GLY A 184 -4.08 2.51 47.70
CA GLY A 184 -3.37 3.02 48.88
C GLY A 184 -4.09 4.23 49.49
N LEU A 185 -4.43 5.22 48.66
CA LEU A 185 -5.20 6.40 49.07
C LEU A 185 -6.60 6.01 49.58
N ARG A 186 -7.30 5.11 48.90
CA ARG A 186 -8.61 4.60 49.37
C ARG A 186 -8.50 3.94 50.75
N ARG A 187 -7.44 3.17 51.02
CA ARG A 187 -7.21 2.59 52.36
C ARG A 187 -6.95 3.67 53.40
N GLN A 188 -6.21 4.74 53.08
CA GLN A 188 -5.99 5.86 54.00
C GLN A 188 -7.29 6.61 54.30
N VAL A 189 -8.09 6.93 53.29
CA VAL A 189 -9.41 7.56 53.48
C VAL A 189 -10.29 6.72 54.40
N ARG A 190 -10.35 5.39 54.19
CA ARG A 190 -11.10 4.50 55.09
C ARG A 190 -10.61 4.54 56.54
N LYS A 191 -9.29 4.63 56.76
CA LYS A 191 -8.73 4.77 58.11
C LYS A 191 -9.15 6.09 58.75
N TYR A 192 -9.02 7.21 58.05
CA TYR A 192 -9.45 8.52 58.54
C TYR A 192 -10.96 8.56 58.83
N CYS A 193 -11.80 7.96 57.99
CA CYS A 193 -13.24 7.86 58.27
C CYS A 193 -13.52 7.06 59.54
N ALA A 194 -12.85 5.93 59.76
CA ALA A 194 -13.02 5.13 60.98
C ALA A 194 -12.53 5.87 62.24
N GLU A 195 -11.43 6.61 62.14
CA GLU A 195 -10.92 7.47 63.23
C GLU A 195 -11.91 8.61 63.54
N GLN A 196 -12.46 9.26 62.51
CA GLN A 196 -13.45 10.31 62.66
C GLN A 196 -14.75 9.80 63.29
N GLU A 197 -15.19 8.59 62.92
CA GLU A 197 -16.34 7.92 63.56
C GLU A 197 -16.06 7.58 65.03
N SER A 198 -14.85 7.10 65.35
CA SER A 198 -14.45 6.84 66.74
C SER A 198 -14.47 8.12 67.58
N ILE A 199 -13.91 9.22 67.07
CA ILE A 199 -13.94 10.54 67.75
C ILE A 199 -15.39 11.01 67.94
N ARG A 200 -16.23 10.87 66.91
CA ARG A 200 -17.65 11.23 67.00
C ARG A 200 -18.38 10.44 68.08
N ASN A 201 -18.08 9.15 68.21
CA ASN A 201 -18.66 8.29 69.26
C ASN A 201 -18.17 8.72 70.65
N GLN A 202 -16.88 9.00 70.83
CA GLN A 202 -16.31 9.49 72.09
C GLN A 202 -16.92 10.83 72.50
N LEU A 203 -17.13 11.76 71.57
CA LEU A 203 -17.81 13.04 71.85
C LEU A 203 -19.27 12.84 72.24
N ALA A 204 -19.97 11.87 71.65
CA ALA A 204 -21.35 11.55 72.01
C ALA A 204 -21.45 10.95 73.42
N GLU A 205 -20.49 10.11 73.82
CA GLU A 205 -20.41 9.58 75.19
C GLU A 205 -20.06 10.68 76.21
N LYS A 206 -19.10 11.56 75.88
CA LYS A 206 -18.75 12.69 76.75
C LYS A 206 -19.94 13.62 76.97
N ALA A 207 -20.71 13.93 75.92
CA ALA A 207 -21.91 14.76 76.04
C ALA A 207 -22.97 14.14 76.98
N LYS A 208 -23.18 12.82 76.91
CA LYS A 208 -24.07 12.11 77.86
C LYS A 208 -23.58 12.22 79.29
N ALA A 209 -22.27 12.05 79.52
CA ALA A 209 -21.69 12.15 80.86
C ALA A 209 -21.77 13.57 81.44
N GLU A 210 -21.61 14.61 80.60
CA GLU A 210 -21.80 16.00 80.99
C GLU A 210 -23.26 16.31 81.35
N GLU A 211 -24.22 15.78 80.59
CA GLU A 211 -25.65 15.90 80.89
C GLU A 211 -26.01 15.25 82.23
N GLU A 212 -25.51 14.04 82.51
CA GLU A 212 -25.68 13.36 83.80
C GLU A 212 -25.07 14.15 84.98
N LEU A 213 -23.92 14.78 84.76
CA LEU A 213 -23.26 15.61 85.78
C LEU A 213 -24.05 16.90 86.05
N GLU A 214 -24.58 17.55 85.01
CA GLU A 214 -25.44 18.72 85.19
C GLU A 214 -26.76 18.38 85.87
N GLU A 215 -27.38 17.24 85.53
CA GLU A 215 -28.53 16.75 86.28
C GLU A 215 -28.20 16.52 87.76
N ALA A 216 -27.04 15.96 88.08
CA ALA A 216 -26.59 15.76 89.45
C ALA A 216 -26.35 17.10 90.17
N ARG A 217 -25.73 18.09 89.51
CA ARG A 217 -25.55 19.45 90.04
C ARG A 217 -26.88 20.13 90.30
N ALA A 218 -27.85 20.02 89.39
CA ALA A 218 -29.20 20.55 89.57
C ALA A 218 -29.91 19.90 90.76
N ARG A 219 -29.79 18.58 90.93
CA ARG A 219 -30.32 17.85 92.10
C ARG A 219 -29.68 18.34 93.41
N GLN A 220 -28.36 18.56 93.42
CA GLN A 220 -27.65 19.08 94.59
C GLN A 220 -28.07 20.53 94.93
N ALA A 221 -28.24 21.39 93.92
CA ALA A 221 -28.72 22.75 94.12
C ALA A 221 -30.14 22.79 94.73
N LEU A 222 -31.04 21.90 94.28
CA LEU A 222 -32.38 21.76 94.86
C LEU A 222 -32.32 21.31 96.32
N GLN A 223 -31.45 20.34 96.66
CA GLN A 223 -31.24 19.92 98.05
C GLN A 223 -30.74 21.08 98.92
N LEU A 224 -29.78 21.88 98.45
CA LEU A 224 -29.29 23.05 99.17
C LEU A 224 -30.39 24.11 99.35
N GLN A 225 -31.23 24.33 98.33
CA GLN A 225 -32.37 25.23 98.43
C GLN A 225 -33.39 24.77 99.49
N GLU A 226 -33.67 23.47 99.57
CA GLU A 226 -34.52 22.89 100.61
C GLU A 226 -33.92 23.03 102.01
N MET A 227 -32.62 22.77 102.16
CA MET A 227 -31.90 22.97 103.42
C MET A 227 -31.97 24.44 103.86
N GLY A 228 -31.75 25.39 102.95
CA GLY A 228 -31.89 26.82 103.23
C GLY A 228 -33.33 27.26 103.52
N ARG A 229 -34.36 26.56 103.00
CA ARG A 229 -35.75 26.77 103.41
C ARG A 229 -35.99 26.27 104.84
N ARG A 230 -35.47 25.09 105.19
CA ARG A 230 -35.56 24.51 106.55
C ARG A 230 -34.83 25.38 107.57
N GLU A 231 -33.66 25.92 107.24
CA GLU A 231 -32.92 26.83 108.11
C GLU A 231 -33.69 28.13 108.36
N ARG A 232 -34.31 28.73 107.34
CA ARG A 232 -35.15 29.93 107.51
C ARG A 232 -36.37 29.67 108.39
N LEU A 233 -37.00 28.50 108.27
CA LEU A 233 -38.07 28.07 109.18
C LEU A 233 -37.57 27.96 110.63
N LEU A 234 -36.42 27.30 110.85
CA LEU A 234 -35.80 27.20 112.18
C LEU A 234 -35.42 28.57 112.76
N ARG A 235 -34.89 29.50 111.95
CA ARG A 235 -34.61 30.88 112.38
C ARG A 235 -35.89 31.63 112.76
N ALA A 236 -36.98 31.44 112.03
CA ALA A 236 -38.26 32.02 112.36
C ALA A 236 -38.84 31.43 113.66
N ASP A 237 -38.68 30.12 113.90
CA ASP A 237 -39.06 29.47 115.16
C ASP A 237 -38.23 29.99 116.35
N LEU A 238 -36.91 30.14 116.17
CA LEU A 238 -36.02 30.74 117.17
C LEU A 238 -36.38 32.22 117.44
N GLY A 239 -36.76 32.97 116.39
CA GLY A 239 -37.26 34.35 116.49
C GLY A 239 -38.52 34.44 117.35
N ARG A 240 -39.51 33.57 117.09
CA ARG A 240 -40.73 33.47 117.90
C ARG A 240 -40.46 33.12 119.36
N ALA A 241 -39.51 32.22 119.62
CA ALA A 241 -39.08 31.89 120.99
C ALA A 241 -38.38 33.08 121.68
N LYS A 242 -37.57 33.84 120.94
CA LYS A 242 -36.94 35.07 121.44
C LYS A 242 -37.97 36.15 121.79
N GLU A 243 -38.99 36.34 120.96
CA GLU A 243 -40.09 37.28 121.24
C GLU A 243 -40.91 36.87 122.47
N GLN A 244 -41.18 35.57 122.69
CA GLN A 244 -41.80 35.10 123.94
C GLN A 244 -40.95 35.41 125.18
N VAL A 245 -39.62 35.32 125.08
CA VAL A 245 -38.70 35.68 126.18
C VAL A 245 -38.67 37.19 126.40
N ILE A 246 -38.66 37.99 125.33
CA ILE A 246 -38.71 39.46 125.42
C ILE A 246 -40.01 39.90 126.10
N GLU A 247 -41.15 39.29 125.76
CA GLU A 247 -42.43 39.61 126.39
C GLU A 247 -42.45 39.24 127.88
N LYS A 248 -41.80 38.14 128.27
CA LYS A 248 -41.61 37.78 129.69
C LYS A 248 -40.70 38.75 130.44
N VAL A 249 -39.63 39.23 129.79
CA VAL A 249 -38.75 40.26 130.35
C VAL A 249 -39.48 41.60 130.47
N ARG A 250 -40.34 41.94 129.51
CA ARG A 250 -41.19 43.14 129.52
C ARG A 250 -42.13 43.12 130.74
N GLN A 251 -42.75 41.99 131.01
CA GLN A 251 -43.62 41.79 132.17
C GLN A 251 -42.87 41.99 133.50
N ILE A 252 -41.63 41.48 133.62
CA ILE A 252 -40.75 41.69 134.79
C ILE A 252 -40.32 43.16 134.92
N SER A 253 -40.13 43.87 133.81
CA SER A 253 -39.76 45.28 133.83
C SER A 253 -40.90 46.21 134.27
N GLU A 254 -42.15 45.86 133.99
CA GLU A 254 -43.33 46.60 134.46
C GLU A 254 -43.50 46.48 135.99
N GLU A 255 -43.26 45.29 136.56
CA GLU A 255 -43.22 45.08 138.02
C GLU A 255 -42.10 45.88 138.70
N ARG A 256 -40.94 46.02 138.03
CA ARG A 256 -39.82 46.86 138.51
C ARG A 256 -40.13 48.35 138.43
N GLN A 257 -40.84 48.81 137.40
CA GLN A 257 -41.22 50.21 137.23
C GLN A 257 -42.11 50.70 138.38
N GLN A 258 -43.05 49.87 138.85
CA GLN A 258 -43.88 50.14 140.03
C GLN A 258 -43.06 50.25 141.34
N SER A 259 -41.91 49.56 141.39
CA SER A 259 -40.95 49.68 142.50
C SER A 259 -40.10 50.95 142.41
N HIS A 260 -39.78 51.40 141.20
CA HIS A 260 -38.97 52.61 140.95
C HIS A 260 -39.77 53.90 141.18
N GLU A 261 -41.08 53.89 140.95
CA GLU A 261 -41.97 55.01 141.31
C GLU A 261 -41.98 55.29 142.83
N ARG A 262 -41.74 54.27 143.67
CA ARG A 262 -41.57 54.42 145.12
C ARG A 262 -40.21 55.04 145.50
N GLU A 263 -39.20 54.91 144.65
CA GLU A 263 -37.84 55.47 144.81
C GLU A 263 -37.80 56.95 144.41
N LYS A 264 -38.65 57.37 143.47
CA LYS A 264 -38.72 58.75 142.98
C LYS A 264 -39.18 59.77 144.03
N CYS A 265 -40.00 59.36 144.99
CA CYS A 265 -40.36 60.17 146.16
C CYS A 265 -39.16 60.46 147.09
N LEU A 266 -38.07 59.68 147.01
CA LEU A 266 -36.84 59.94 147.78
C LEU A 266 -35.90 60.91 147.04
N GLN A 267 -36.02 61.05 145.71
CA GLN A 267 -35.10 61.88 144.93
C GLN A 267 -35.42 63.38 144.98
N GLU A 268 -36.60 63.73 145.50
CA GLU A 268 -36.97 65.08 145.95
C GLU A 268 -35.97 65.65 146.98
N GLU A 269 -35.16 64.80 147.65
CA GLU A 269 -34.03 65.22 148.50
C GLU A 269 -32.82 65.78 147.71
N LEU A 270 -32.61 65.37 146.46
CA LEU A 270 -31.48 65.86 145.64
C LEU A 270 -31.77 67.18 144.92
N SER A 271 -32.99 67.71 145.05
CA SER A 271 -33.34 69.11 144.74
C SER A 271 -32.41 70.13 145.41
N SER A 272 -31.68 69.72 146.44
CA SER A 272 -30.62 70.49 147.10
C SER A 272 -29.29 70.58 146.31
N ARG A 273 -29.02 69.65 145.37
CA ARG A 273 -27.85 69.69 144.45
C ARG A 273 -28.04 70.64 143.27
N LEU A 274 -29.30 70.93 142.92
CA LEU A 274 -29.73 71.78 141.80
C LEU A 274 -29.43 73.28 141.98
N SER A 275 -28.92 73.71 143.13
CA SER A 275 -28.51 75.10 143.38
C SER A 275 -27.05 75.37 143.02
N LYS A 276 -26.18 74.36 142.93
CA LYS A 276 -24.77 74.47 142.48
C LYS A 276 -24.59 74.20 140.98
N GLU A 277 -25.57 73.56 140.34
CA GLU A 277 -25.58 73.22 138.90
C GLU A 277 -25.96 74.41 137.99
N LYS A 278 -26.68 75.40 138.53
CA LYS A 278 -27.16 76.60 137.79
C LYS A 278 -26.05 77.58 137.37
N GLU A 279 -24.89 77.54 138.02
CA GLU A 279 -23.74 78.39 137.66
C GLU A 279 -22.89 77.75 136.55
N VAL A 280 -22.82 76.41 136.52
CA VAL A 280 -22.16 75.63 135.46
C VAL A 280 -23.02 75.57 134.18
N SER A 281 -24.35 75.59 134.31
CA SER A 281 -25.26 75.58 133.14
C SER A 281 -25.17 76.85 132.28
N ALA A 282 -24.95 78.02 132.90
CA ALA A 282 -24.84 79.29 132.17
C ALA A 282 -23.60 79.34 131.25
N ASN A 283 -22.48 78.74 131.67
CA ASN A 283 -21.24 78.68 130.87
C ASN A 283 -21.32 77.64 129.73
N ILE A 284 -22.11 76.58 129.90
CA ILE A 284 -22.33 75.54 128.86
C ILE A 284 -23.24 76.06 127.74
N GLU A 285 -24.24 76.89 128.05
CA GLU A 285 -25.16 77.46 127.04
C GLU A 285 -24.47 78.39 126.02
N VAL A 286 -23.47 79.17 126.45
CA VAL A 286 -22.73 80.08 125.55
C VAL A 286 -21.85 79.30 124.57
N LEU A 287 -21.19 78.23 125.03
CA LEU A 287 -20.39 77.35 124.17
C LEU A 287 -21.27 76.55 123.20
N GLN A 288 -22.47 76.13 123.61
CA GLN A 288 -23.40 75.42 122.73
C GLN A 288 -23.90 76.29 121.57
N LYS A 289 -24.07 77.60 121.75
CA LYS A 289 -24.52 78.52 120.68
C LYS A 289 -23.48 78.69 119.58
N SER A 290 -22.22 78.95 119.93
CA SER A 290 -21.14 79.13 118.94
C SER A 290 -20.80 77.83 118.20
N LEU A 291 -20.91 76.67 118.86
CA LEU A 291 -20.77 75.36 118.21
C LEU A 291 -21.91 75.08 117.21
N CYS A 292 -23.14 75.53 117.50
CA CYS A 292 -24.27 75.42 116.57
C CYS A 292 -24.06 76.28 115.31
N GLU A 293 -23.46 77.47 115.43
CA GLU A 293 -23.14 78.36 114.30
C GLU A 293 -22.03 77.77 113.41
N LEU A 294 -20.97 77.22 114.01
CA LEU A 294 -19.92 76.47 113.29
C LEU A 294 -20.45 75.21 112.59
N GLN A 295 -21.38 74.49 113.23
CA GLN A 295 -22.05 73.33 112.65
C GLN A 295 -23.00 73.72 111.50
N ALA A 296 -23.65 74.88 111.59
CA ALA A 296 -24.48 75.43 110.51
C ALA A 296 -23.63 75.87 109.32
N CYS A 297 -22.49 76.53 109.58
CA CYS A 297 -21.50 76.89 108.57
C CYS A 297 -21.09 75.64 107.79
N LEU A 298 -20.50 74.63 108.45
CA LEU A 298 -20.03 73.37 107.83
C LEU A 298 -21.10 72.58 107.06
N ARG A 299 -22.39 72.71 107.44
CA ARG A 299 -23.51 72.06 106.74
C ARG A 299 -23.99 72.83 105.51
N SER A 300 -23.76 74.13 105.49
CA SER A 300 -23.99 74.99 104.32
C SER A 300 -22.72 75.04 103.46
N SER A 301 -22.84 75.43 102.18
CA SER A 301 -21.70 75.50 101.26
C SER A 301 -20.67 76.56 101.72
N CYS A 302 -19.69 76.14 102.52
CA CYS A 302 -18.61 77.00 103.00
C CYS A 302 -17.62 77.35 101.90
N SER A 303 -17.33 78.63 101.70
CA SER A 303 -16.03 79.06 101.17
C SER A 303 -14.98 78.98 102.29
N SER A 304 -13.70 78.89 101.92
CA SER A 304 -12.61 78.97 102.90
C SER A 304 -12.68 80.26 103.74
N ASP A 305 -13.12 81.38 103.16
CA ASP A 305 -13.29 82.65 103.86
C ASP A 305 -14.38 82.64 104.93
N SER A 306 -15.54 82.02 104.67
CA SER A 306 -16.63 81.90 105.66
C SER A 306 -16.24 81.01 106.83
N LEU A 307 -15.61 79.86 106.57
CA LEU A 307 -15.16 78.95 107.64
C LEU A 307 -14.03 79.55 108.46
N ARG A 308 -13.12 80.32 107.83
CA ARG A 308 -12.07 81.09 108.54
C ARG A 308 -12.68 82.15 109.46
N GLY A 309 -13.70 82.86 109.00
CA GLY A 309 -14.41 83.88 109.78
C GLY A 309 -15.07 83.32 111.04
N GLU A 310 -15.78 82.20 110.93
CA GLU A 310 -16.46 81.56 112.07
C GLU A 310 -15.47 80.94 113.08
N LEU A 311 -14.36 80.37 112.61
CA LEU A 311 -13.29 79.89 113.49
C LEU A 311 -12.59 81.04 114.23
N GLY A 312 -12.47 82.20 113.61
CA GLY A 312 -11.99 83.42 114.27
C GLY A 312 -12.90 83.89 115.41
N GLN A 313 -14.22 83.76 115.23
CA GLN A 313 -15.22 84.10 116.26
C GLN A 313 -15.20 83.13 117.45
N LEU A 314 -15.08 81.82 117.20
CA LEU A 314 -14.96 80.82 118.27
C LEU A 314 -13.65 80.99 119.08
N ALA A 315 -12.56 81.42 118.42
CA ALA A 315 -11.28 81.66 119.07
C ALA A 315 -11.26 82.91 119.99
N ALA A 316 -12.20 83.84 119.82
CA ALA A 316 -12.27 85.10 120.57
C ALA A 316 -13.09 85.01 121.88
N LEU A 317 -13.70 83.87 122.20
CA LEU A 317 -14.55 83.69 123.40
C LEU A 317 -13.72 83.43 124.67
N CYS A 318 -13.94 84.24 125.73
CA CYS A 318 -13.34 84.03 127.06
C CYS A 318 -14.15 83.02 127.89
N LEU A 319 -13.71 81.76 127.96
CA LEU A 319 -14.35 80.68 128.72
C LEU A 319 -13.68 80.45 130.09
N ASP A 320 -14.44 79.99 131.08
CA ASP A 320 -13.95 79.54 132.40
C ASP A 320 -12.97 78.34 132.26
N PRO A 321 -11.96 78.17 133.15
CA PRO A 321 -10.97 77.10 133.06
C PRO A 321 -11.58 75.69 132.93
N SER A 322 -12.80 75.50 133.42
CA SER A 322 -13.56 74.25 133.39
C SER A 322 -13.99 73.78 131.98
N VAL A 323 -14.08 74.70 131.00
CA VAL A 323 -14.64 74.41 129.65
C VAL A 323 -13.70 74.84 128.50
N ALA A 324 -12.63 75.59 128.79
CA ALA A 324 -11.69 76.12 127.79
C ALA A 324 -10.95 75.04 126.97
N ALA A 325 -10.68 73.87 127.55
CA ALA A 325 -10.02 72.75 126.86
C ALA A 325 -10.87 72.18 125.70
N ILE A 326 -12.20 72.26 125.81
CA ILE A 326 -13.13 71.76 124.79
C ILE A 326 -13.13 72.71 123.57
N GLY A 327 -13.15 74.03 123.80
CA GLY A 327 -13.10 75.03 122.72
C GLY A 327 -11.80 74.95 121.89
N ALA A 328 -10.65 74.78 122.54
CA ALA A 328 -9.36 74.63 121.87
C ALA A 328 -9.31 73.35 120.98
N ALA A 329 -9.84 72.23 121.47
CA ALA A 329 -9.92 71.00 120.68
C ALA A 329 -10.81 71.14 119.43
N VAL A 330 -11.93 71.87 119.53
CA VAL A 330 -12.82 72.11 118.39
C VAL A 330 -12.13 72.97 117.32
N LEU A 331 -11.38 74.00 117.71
CA LEU A 331 -10.63 74.85 116.76
C LEU A 331 -9.59 74.06 115.96
N GLU A 332 -8.85 73.15 116.61
CA GLU A 332 -7.85 72.32 115.93
C GLU A 332 -8.49 71.31 114.96
N VAL A 333 -9.61 70.70 115.35
CA VAL A 333 -10.34 69.77 114.47
C VAL A 333 -10.90 70.48 113.25
N ALA A 334 -11.38 71.72 113.39
CA ALA A 334 -11.99 72.47 112.28
C ALA A 334 -10.97 73.17 111.35
N ARG A 335 -9.71 73.34 111.77
CA ARG A 335 -8.61 73.83 110.89
C ARG A 335 -8.23 72.84 109.78
N VAL A 336 -8.38 71.53 110.02
CA VAL A 336 -8.08 70.51 109.01
C VAL A 336 -9.00 70.64 107.78
N PRO A 337 -10.35 70.65 107.91
CA PRO A 337 -11.26 70.91 106.78
C PRO A 337 -10.99 72.22 106.04
N LEU A 338 -10.63 73.30 106.76
CA LEU A 338 -10.30 74.59 106.14
C LEU A 338 -9.10 74.49 105.20
N SER A 339 -8.03 73.79 105.60
CA SER A 339 -6.84 73.61 104.75
C SER A 339 -7.11 72.82 103.46
N TRP A 340 -8.01 71.82 103.52
CA TRP A 340 -8.45 71.07 102.34
C TRP A 340 -9.31 71.93 101.40
N LEU A 341 -10.20 72.76 101.97
CA LEU A 341 -11.01 73.71 101.21
C LEU A 341 -10.12 74.73 100.46
N GLU A 342 -9.16 75.34 101.15
CA GLU A 342 -8.20 76.28 100.55
C GLU A 342 -7.31 75.63 99.47
N GLY A 343 -6.94 74.36 99.65
CA GLY A 343 -6.17 73.60 98.67
C GLY A 343 -6.98 73.30 97.40
N ALA A 344 -8.25 72.92 97.57
CA ALA A 344 -9.16 72.64 96.47
C ALA A 344 -9.52 73.90 95.67
N GLU A 345 -9.77 75.04 96.34
CA GLU A 345 -10.02 76.33 95.70
C GLU A 345 -8.80 76.79 94.88
N ARG A 346 -7.58 76.62 95.39
CA ARG A 346 -6.34 76.93 94.65
C ARG A 346 -6.14 76.08 93.39
N LEU A 347 -6.43 74.78 93.46
CA LEU A 347 -6.33 73.89 92.30
C LEU A 347 -7.35 74.26 91.22
N LEU A 348 -8.58 74.61 91.59
CA LEU A 348 -9.60 75.07 90.65
C LEU A 348 -9.20 76.41 90.01
N ALA A 349 -8.63 77.34 90.77
CA ALA A 349 -8.09 78.59 90.25
C ALA A 349 -6.96 78.35 89.22
N SER A 350 -6.10 77.36 89.46
CA SER A 350 -5.04 76.97 88.50
C SER A 350 -5.58 76.36 87.20
N ALA A 351 -6.81 75.80 87.23
CA ALA A 351 -7.53 75.33 86.05
C ALA A 351 -8.33 76.45 85.33
N GLY A 352 -8.12 77.72 85.71
CA GLY A 352 -8.78 78.89 85.13
C GLY A 352 -10.23 79.08 85.58
N MET A 353 -10.66 78.39 86.64
CA MET A 353 -12.01 78.52 87.22
C MET A 353 -11.95 79.35 88.49
N ASP A 354 -12.65 80.49 88.55
CA ASP A 354 -12.73 81.30 89.76
C ASP A 354 -13.82 80.72 90.71
N PRO A 355 -13.44 80.14 91.87
CA PRO A 355 -14.40 79.59 92.82
C PRO A 355 -15.26 80.65 93.52
N HIS A 356 -14.87 81.94 93.46
CA HIS A 356 -15.56 83.04 94.12
C HIS A 356 -16.53 83.80 93.20
N ALA A 357 -16.46 83.61 91.87
CA ALA A 357 -17.26 84.39 90.91
C ALA A 357 -18.78 84.13 90.95
N SER A 358 -19.23 82.95 91.38
CA SER A 358 -20.66 82.55 91.27
C SER A 358 -21.44 82.58 92.59
N GLY A 359 -20.82 82.83 93.76
CA GLY A 359 -21.49 82.75 95.06
C GLY A 359 -22.08 81.37 95.44
N LYS A 360 -21.90 80.35 94.59
CA LYS A 360 -22.41 78.97 94.74
C LYS A 360 -21.32 77.96 95.16
N GLY A 361 -20.10 78.43 95.39
CA GLY A 361 -18.97 77.66 95.93
C GLY A 361 -18.38 76.60 95.00
N LEU A 362 -17.48 75.79 95.57
CA LEU A 362 -16.65 74.76 94.93
C LEU A 362 -17.43 73.72 94.10
N LEU A 363 -18.64 73.35 94.55
CA LEU A 363 -19.49 72.36 93.88
C LEU A 363 -19.93 72.81 92.48
N ALA A 364 -20.16 74.11 92.28
CA ALA A 364 -20.55 74.65 90.98
C ALA A 364 -19.38 74.62 89.98
N ALA A 365 -18.17 74.95 90.43
CA ALA A 365 -16.96 74.90 89.60
C ALA A 365 -16.63 73.46 89.17
N LEU A 366 -16.78 72.47 90.06
CA LEU A 366 -16.59 71.05 89.72
C LEU A 366 -17.63 70.52 88.72
N ARG A 367 -18.89 70.97 88.80
CA ARG A 367 -19.92 70.62 87.80
C ARG A 367 -19.59 71.19 86.43
N MET A 368 -19.20 72.46 86.36
CA MET A 368 -18.76 73.09 85.10
C MET A 368 -17.56 72.36 84.47
N LEU A 369 -16.59 71.93 85.28
CA LEU A 369 -15.44 71.15 84.80
C LEU A 369 -15.86 69.79 84.23
N LEU A 370 -16.79 69.10 84.91
CA LEU A 370 -17.35 67.83 84.44
C LEU A 370 -18.08 68.01 83.10
N GLU A 371 -18.94 69.03 82.98
CA GLU A 371 -19.67 69.35 81.75
C GLU A 371 -18.71 69.68 80.59
N ASN A 372 -17.66 70.47 80.84
CA ASN A 372 -16.62 70.77 79.83
C ASN A 372 -15.84 69.52 79.41
N SER A 373 -15.53 68.61 80.34
CA SER A 373 -14.85 67.35 80.03
C SER A 373 -15.72 66.39 79.19
N GLN A 374 -17.03 66.39 79.44
CA GLN A 374 -18.00 65.61 78.66
C GLN A 374 -18.15 66.21 77.25
N ALA A 375 -18.32 67.52 77.14
CA ALA A 375 -18.43 68.20 75.84
C ALA A 375 -17.17 68.02 74.97
N THR A 376 -15.98 68.01 75.57
CA THR A 376 -14.73 67.73 74.85
C THR A 376 -14.61 66.26 74.44
N ALA A 377 -15.07 65.32 75.27
CA ALA A 377 -15.13 63.91 74.91
C ALA A 377 -16.09 63.63 73.75
N GLU A 378 -17.29 64.21 73.77
CA GLU A 378 -18.26 64.13 72.67
C GLU A 378 -17.70 64.71 71.36
N ARG A 379 -17.02 65.86 71.43
CA ARG A 379 -16.38 66.48 70.26
C ARG A 379 -15.26 65.62 69.69
N ASN A 380 -14.50 64.95 70.53
CA ASN A 380 -13.46 64.00 70.09
C ASN A 380 -14.07 62.76 69.43
N GLN A 381 -15.18 62.23 69.96
CA GLN A 381 -15.91 61.12 69.33
C GLN A 381 -16.47 61.50 67.97
N GLU A 382 -17.04 62.71 67.83
CA GLU A 382 -17.55 63.19 66.54
C GLU A 382 -16.40 63.38 65.52
N LEU A 383 -15.27 63.94 65.93
CA LEU A 383 -14.09 64.06 65.06
C LEU A 383 -13.53 62.69 64.65
N GLN A 384 -13.52 61.71 65.57
CA GLN A 384 -13.15 60.33 65.24
C GLN A 384 -14.12 59.71 64.22
N ALA A 385 -15.43 59.89 64.41
CA ALA A 385 -16.43 59.43 63.45
C ALA A 385 -16.29 60.11 62.08
N GLN A 386 -15.93 61.39 62.03
CA GLN A 386 -15.64 62.09 60.78
C GLN A 386 -14.38 61.55 60.09
N LEU A 387 -13.29 61.28 60.84
CA LEU A 387 -12.09 60.68 60.29
C LEU A 387 -12.35 59.28 59.73
N GLU A 388 -13.13 58.45 60.43
CA GLU A 388 -13.50 57.12 59.92
C GLU A 388 -14.37 57.21 58.67
N ARG A 389 -15.37 58.09 58.63
CA ARG A 389 -16.18 58.32 57.42
C ARG A 389 -15.31 58.74 56.22
N VAL A 390 -14.31 59.60 56.44
CA VAL A 390 -13.38 59.99 55.37
C VAL A 390 -12.47 58.82 54.95
N ARG A 391 -12.01 58.00 55.90
CA ARG A 391 -11.22 56.80 55.60
C ARG A 391 -12.03 55.77 54.81
N GLU A 392 -13.27 55.52 55.21
CA GLU A 392 -14.18 54.58 54.55
C GLU A 392 -14.52 55.04 53.13
N THR A 393 -14.83 56.33 52.94
CA THR A 393 -15.10 56.89 51.60
C THR A 393 -13.85 56.86 50.70
N GLN A 394 -12.67 57.16 51.24
CA GLN A 394 -11.42 57.05 50.50
C GLN A 394 -11.09 55.59 50.14
N ALA A 395 -11.30 54.64 51.07
CA ALA A 395 -11.10 53.22 50.83
C ALA A 395 -12.08 52.69 49.77
N ALA A 396 -13.35 53.09 49.82
CA ALA A 396 -14.35 52.73 48.82
C ALA A 396 -13.98 53.26 47.43
N LEU A 397 -13.54 54.52 47.33
CA LEU A 397 -13.12 55.12 46.06
C LEU A 397 -11.85 54.45 45.49
N LEU A 398 -10.88 54.12 46.34
CA LEU A 398 -9.71 53.33 45.91
C LEU A 398 -10.12 51.94 45.46
N GLN A 399 -11.05 51.28 46.15
CA GLN A 399 -11.56 49.96 45.77
C GLN A 399 -12.29 50.00 44.42
N GLU A 400 -13.07 51.05 44.14
CA GLU A 400 -13.69 51.23 42.82
C GLU A 400 -12.66 51.44 41.72
N HIS A 401 -11.65 52.30 41.94
CA HIS A 401 -10.59 52.49 40.95
C HIS A 401 -9.77 51.22 40.69
N VAL A 402 -9.51 50.42 41.73
CA VAL A 402 -8.87 49.11 41.56
C VAL A 402 -9.75 48.18 40.71
N LYS A 403 -11.05 48.07 41.02
CA LYS A 403 -12.00 47.26 40.23
C LYS A 403 -12.08 47.74 38.77
N GLU A 404 -12.09 49.04 38.52
CA GLU A 404 -12.08 49.59 37.15
C GLU A 404 -10.80 49.25 36.40
N LEU A 405 -9.64 49.33 37.06
CA LEU A 405 -8.36 48.96 36.46
C LEU A 405 -8.27 47.46 36.20
N GLU A 406 -8.72 46.63 37.14
CA GLU A 406 -8.82 45.17 36.96
C GLU A 406 -9.71 44.83 35.77
N ALA A 407 -10.90 45.44 35.67
CA ALA A 407 -11.79 45.23 34.53
C ALA A 407 -11.18 45.68 33.19
N LYS A 408 -10.44 46.80 33.17
CA LYS A 408 -9.72 47.26 31.96
C LYS A 408 -8.62 46.28 31.55
N HIS A 409 -7.82 45.79 32.50
CA HIS A 409 -6.78 44.80 32.23
C HIS A 409 -7.38 43.47 31.80
N GLU A 410 -8.46 43.01 32.43
CA GLU A 410 -9.16 41.80 32.04
C GLU A 410 -9.71 41.90 30.62
N GLN A 411 -10.32 43.04 30.26
CA GLN A 411 -10.76 43.30 28.89
C GLN A 411 -9.60 43.32 27.89
N GLU A 412 -8.44 43.87 28.27
CA GLU A 412 -7.25 43.87 27.41
C GLU A 412 -6.67 42.47 27.23
N LEU A 413 -6.60 41.67 28.30
CA LEU A 413 -6.21 40.27 28.24
C LEU A 413 -7.18 39.48 27.36
N GLN A 414 -8.49 39.68 27.52
CA GLN A 414 -9.49 39.05 26.66
C GLN A 414 -9.34 39.46 25.19
N ARG A 415 -9.03 40.73 24.90
CA ARG A 415 -8.73 41.19 23.53
C ARG A 415 -7.47 40.53 22.97
N LYS A 416 -6.38 40.46 23.74
CA LYS A 416 -5.14 39.79 23.33
C LYS A 416 -5.35 38.30 23.10
N ILE A 417 -6.09 37.62 23.98
CA ILE A 417 -6.45 36.20 23.82
C ILE A 417 -7.26 35.99 22.54
N LYS A 418 -8.29 36.80 22.29
CA LYS A 418 -9.08 36.74 21.05
C LYS A 418 -8.23 37.00 19.80
N GLN A 419 -7.30 37.95 19.87
CA GLN A 419 -6.38 38.23 18.77
C GLN A 419 -5.45 37.04 18.50
N ILE A 420 -4.84 36.46 19.54
CA ILE A 420 -3.98 35.28 19.40
C ILE A 420 -4.76 34.11 18.82
N ILE A 421 -6.00 33.87 19.27
CA ILE A 421 -6.86 32.82 18.70
C ILE A 421 -7.09 33.07 17.21
N LEU A 422 -7.47 34.29 16.81
CA LEU A 422 -7.71 34.62 15.40
C LEU A 422 -6.46 34.48 14.53
N GLU A 423 -5.29 34.91 15.03
CA GLU A 423 -4.02 34.75 14.34
C GLU A 423 -3.66 33.26 14.19
N LYS A 424 -3.83 32.47 15.25
CA LYS A 424 -3.57 31.03 15.22
C LYS A 424 -4.55 30.27 14.32
N ASP A 425 -5.82 30.65 14.32
CA ASP A 425 -6.83 30.08 13.42
C ASP A 425 -6.52 30.38 11.96
N LYS A 426 -6.01 31.59 11.67
CA LYS A 426 -5.56 31.97 10.33
C LYS A 426 -4.32 31.18 9.90
N GLU A 427 -3.30 31.08 10.77
CA GLU A 427 -2.12 30.25 10.53
C GLU A 427 -2.50 28.77 10.29
N ASN A 428 -3.38 28.22 11.13
CA ASN A 428 -3.88 26.85 10.98
C ASN A 428 -4.63 26.66 9.67
N LYS A 429 -5.45 27.64 9.26
CA LYS A 429 -6.16 27.61 7.98
C LYS A 429 -5.18 27.62 6.81
N GLU A 430 -4.15 28.46 6.83
CA GLU A 430 -3.11 28.51 5.79
C GLU A 430 -2.28 27.20 5.72
N ILE A 431 -1.96 26.60 6.88
CA ILE A 431 -1.30 25.29 6.95
C ILE A 431 -2.22 24.20 6.37
N LEU A 432 -3.51 24.23 6.69
CA LEU A 432 -4.48 23.26 6.17
C LEU A 432 -4.65 23.42 4.65
N GLU A 433 -4.77 24.64 4.16
CA GLU A 433 -4.89 24.92 2.72
C GLU A 433 -3.64 24.50 1.94
N SER A 434 -2.44 24.76 2.48
CA SER A 434 -1.18 24.32 1.86
C SER A 434 -1.00 22.80 1.87
N THR A 435 -1.36 22.11 2.95
CA THR A 435 -1.34 20.64 3.00
C THR A 435 -2.39 20.02 2.08
N VAL A 436 -3.60 20.56 2.02
CA VAL A 436 -4.64 20.12 1.07
C VAL A 436 -4.19 20.35 -0.37
N ALA A 437 -3.57 21.48 -0.68
CA ALA A 437 -3.03 21.73 -2.03
C ALA A 437 -1.93 20.72 -2.38
N GLN A 438 -1.00 20.47 -1.45
CA GLN A 438 0.07 19.49 -1.64
C GLN A 438 -0.48 18.07 -1.87
N GLU A 439 -1.46 17.64 -1.07
CA GLU A 439 -2.10 16.32 -1.24
C GLU A 439 -2.91 16.24 -2.53
N LYS A 440 -3.59 17.34 -2.94
CA LYS A 440 -4.29 17.40 -4.22
C LYS A 440 -3.32 17.25 -5.39
N ASP A 441 -2.15 17.87 -5.34
CA ASP A 441 -1.16 17.77 -6.39
C ASP A 441 -0.46 16.41 -6.41
N LYS A 442 -0.17 15.81 -5.24
CA LYS A 442 0.28 14.40 -5.15
C LYS A 442 -0.76 13.44 -5.74
N CYS A 443 -2.04 13.62 -5.41
CA CYS A 443 -3.13 12.82 -5.97
C CYS A 443 -3.18 12.98 -7.50
N LYS A 444 -3.15 14.20 -8.03
CA LYS A 444 -3.09 14.43 -9.49
C LYS A 444 -1.91 13.73 -10.13
N GLN A 445 -0.70 13.84 -9.57
CA GLN A 445 0.49 13.18 -10.09
C GLN A 445 0.31 11.65 -10.13
N SER A 446 -0.21 11.06 -9.05
CA SER A 446 -0.48 9.61 -9.01
C SER A 446 -1.53 9.20 -10.05
N VAL A 447 -2.57 10.00 -10.25
CA VAL A 447 -3.60 9.76 -11.27
C VAL A 447 -3.01 9.88 -12.68
N GLU A 448 -2.17 10.88 -12.94
CA GLU A 448 -1.49 11.05 -14.24
C GLU A 448 -0.51 9.91 -14.54
N GLU A 449 0.17 9.38 -13.52
CA GLU A 449 1.02 8.20 -13.63
C GLU A 449 0.21 6.94 -13.93
N GLU A 450 -0.89 6.70 -13.23
CA GLU A 450 -1.79 5.58 -13.53
C GLU A 450 -2.43 5.72 -14.92
N GLN A 451 -2.83 6.94 -15.32
CA GLN A 451 -3.30 7.21 -16.68
C GLN A 451 -2.22 6.94 -17.73
N ARG A 452 -0.95 7.25 -17.47
CA ARG A 452 0.17 6.87 -18.35
C ARG A 452 0.31 5.35 -18.44
N LYS A 453 0.27 4.63 -17.32
CA LYS A 453 0.32 3.15 -17.31
C LYS A 453 -0.85 2.53 -18.08
N ILE A 454 -2.07 3.06 -17.89
CA ILE A 454 -3.25 2.62 -18.63
C ILE A 454 -3.04 2.85 -20.14
N ARG A 455 -2.60 4.03 -20.57
CA ARG A 455 -2.31 4.30 -21.99
C ARG A 455 -1.26 3.36 -22.57
N ASP A 456 -0.20 3.05 -21.81
CA ASP A 456 0.84 2.11 -22.23
C ASP A 456 0.28 0.69 -22.36
N LEU A 457 -0.57 0.25 -21.42
CA LEU A 457 -1.25 -1.04 -21.47
C LEU A 457 -2.24 -1.11 -22.62
N GLU A 458 -3.02 -0.07 -22.87
CA GLU A 458 -3.89 0.06 -24.05
C GLU A 458 -3.10 0.02 -25.36
N GLY A 459 -1.90 0.62 -25.40
CA GLY A 459 -0.98 0.53 -26.53
C GLY A 459 -0.50 -0.90 -26.76
N ARG A 460 -0.10 -1.60 -25.70
CA ARG A 460 0.30 -3.02 -25.77
C ARG A 460 -0.85 -3.93 -26.20
N LEU A 461 -2.05 -3.70 -25.68
CA LEU A 461 -3.25 -4.44 -26.06
C LEU A 461 -3.59 -4.20 -27.54
N ARG A 462 -3.55 -2.96 -28.03
CA ARG A 462 -3.75 -2.65 -29.45
C ARG A 462 -2.73 -3.36 -30.34
N SER A 463 -1.44 -3.31 -29.99
CA SER A 463 -0.40 -4.03 -30.72
C SER A 463 -0.64 -5.55 -30.73
N MET A 464 -1.06 -6.12 -29.60
CA MET A 464 -1.40 -7.54 -29.53
C MET A 464 -2.63 -7.87 -30.40
N THR A 465 -3.67 -7.03 -30.39
CA THR A 465 -4.85 -7.18 -31.25
C THR A 465 -4.50 -7.10 -32.73
N GLU A 466 -3.63 -6.18 -33.14
CA GLU A 466 -3.13 -6.09 -34.52
C GLU A 466 -2.35 -7.35 -34.92
N VAL A 467 -1.51 -7.89 -34.04
CA VAL A 467 -0.80 -9.16 -34.29
C VAL A 467 -1.79 -10.32 -34.41
N LEU A 468 -2.83 -10.36 -33.58
CA LEU A 468 -3.88 -11.38 -33.67
C LEU A 468 -4.68 -11.24 -34.97
N ALA A 469 -5.01 -10.02 -35.40
CA ALA A 469 -5.69 -9.76 -36.67
C ALA A 469 -4.82 -10.20 -37.88
N ARG A 470 -3.53 -9.87 -37.88
CA ARG A 470 -2.60 -10.36 -38.92
C ARG A 470 -2.51 -11.88 -38.93
N LYS A 471 -2.45 -12.51 -37.75
CA LYS A 471 -2.46 -13.98 -37.65
C LYS A 471 -3.78 -14.58 -38.14
N SER A 472 -4.92 -13.95 -37.90
CA SER A 472 -6.19 -14.43 -38.44
C SER A 472 -6.27 -14.24 -39.95
N GLU A 473 -5.77 -13.13 -40.51
CA GLU A 473 -5.66 -12.93 -41.96
C GLU A 473 -4.72 -13.96 -42.60
N GLU A 474 -3.55 -14.21 -42.00
CA GLU A 474 -2.62 -15.26 -42.43
C GLU A 474 -3.27 -16.65 -42.36
N GLN A 475 -4.02 -16.93 -41.30
CA GLN A 475 -4.77 -18.18 -41.13
C GLN A 475 -5.87 -18.32 -42.19
N GLU A 476 -6.63 -17.26 -42.47
CA GLU A 476 -7.66 -17.26 -43.51
C GLU A 476 -7.05 -17.47 -44.91
N VAL A 477 -5.91 -16.87 -45.20
CA VAL A 477 -5.16 -17.11 -46.44
C VAL A 477 -4.68 -18.56 -46.53
N ALA A 478 -4.19 -19.13 -45.43
CA ALA A 478 -3.80 -20.54 -45.38
C ALA A 478 -5.00 -21.47 -45.57
N ASP A 479 -6.13 -21.18 -44.93
CA ASP A 479 -7.38 -21.94 -45.07
C ASP A 479 -7.95 -21.83 -46.49
N CYS A 480 -7.85 -20.67 -47.14
CA CYS A 480 -8.21 -20.51 -48.55
C CYS A 480 -7.33 -21.37 -49.47
N LYS A 481 -6.01 -21.43 -49.22
CA LYS A 481 -5.10 -22.31 -49.97
C LYS A 481 -5.41 -23.78 -49.74
N LEU A 482 -5.73 -24.18 -48.51
CA LEU A 482 -6.16 -25.53 -48.17
C LEU A 482 -7.48 -25.88 -48.88
N ARG A 483 -8.47 -25.00 -48.84
CA ARG A 483 -9.74 -25.18 -49.57
C ARG A 483 -9.53 -25.33 -51.08
N ALA A 484 -8.66 -24.52 -51.68
CA ALA A 484 -8.32 -24.65 -53.10
C ALA A 484 -7.64 -25.99 -53.42
N ALA A 485 -6.68 -26.43 -52.59
CA ALA A 485 -6.03 -27.73 -52.76
C ALA A 485 -7.00 -28.91 -52.58
N VAL A 486 -7.96 -28.80 -51.65
CA VAL A 486 -9.04 -29.77 -51.49
C VAL A 486 -9.94 -29.80 -52.72
N HIS A 487 -10.32 -28.65 -53.27
CA HIS A 487 -11.11 -28.59 -54.51
C HIS A 487 -10.36 -29.19 -55.70
N GLU A 488 -9.06 -28.90 -55.86
CA GLU A 488 -8.23 -29.54 -56.89
C GLU A 488 -8.18 -31.06 -56.70
N LEU A 489 -8.03 -31.55 -55.46
CA LEU A 489 -8.10 -32.97 -55.14
C LEU A 489 -9.47 -33.56 -55.50
N GLU A 490 -10.58 -32.92 -55.11
CA GLU A 490 -11.94 -33.34 -55.47
C GLU A 490 -12.12 -33.41 -56.99
N GLU A 491 -11.63 -32.41 -57.73
CA GLU A 491 -11.63 -32.45 -59.20
C GLU A 491 -10.77 -33.59 -59.75
N THR A 492 -9.62 -33.91 -59.14
CA THR A 492 -8.83 -35.08 -59.56
C THR A 492 -9.56 -36.39 -59.28
N THR A 493 -10.24 -36.51 -58.15
CA THR A 493 -11.02 -37.72 -57.81
C THR A 493 -12.24 -37.89 -58.72
N THR A 494 -12.91 -36.80 -59.11
CA THR A 494 -14.01 -36.86 -60.09
C THR A 494 -13.50 -37.23 -61.49
N ARG A 495 -12.32 -36.71 -61.89
CA ARG A 495 -11.65 -37.14 -63.13
C ARG A 495 -11.25 -38.62 -63.09
N GLU A 496 -10.68 -39.08 -61.98
CA GLU A 496 -10.30 -40.49 -61.79
C GLU A 496 -11.51 -41.42 -61.82
N THR A 497 -12.61 -41.07 -61.15
CA THR A 497 -13.84 -41.86 -61.15
C THR A 497 -14.51 -41.90 -62.53
N ALA A 498 -14.50 -40.79 -63.29
CA ALA A 498 -14.97 -40.77 -64.67
C ALA A 498 -14.12 -41.65 -65.59
N LEU A 499 -12.79 -41.65 -65.41
CA LEU A 499 -11.90 -42.56 -66.13
C LEU A 499 -12.16 -44.02 -65.78
N ARG A 500 -12.35 -44.35 -64.49
CA ARG A 500 -12.74 -45.70 -64.05
C ARG A 500 -14.05 -46.16 -64.68
N GLN A 501 -15.06 -45.28 -64.75
CA GLN A 501 -16.33 -45.59 -65.42
C GLN A 501 -16.14 -45.85 -66.92
N ARG A 502 -15.29 -45.07 -67.60
CA ARG A 502 -14.98 -45.28 -69.01
C ARG A 502 -14.27 -46.62 -69.26
N VAL A 503 -13.36 -47.02 -68.38
CA VAL A 503 -12.70 -48.34 -68.45
C VAL A 503 -13.70 -49.47 -68.24
N LEU A 504 -14.61 -49.36 -67.26
CA LEU A 504 -15.66 -50.36 -67.05
C LEU A 504 -16.58 -50.50 -68.27
N ALA A 505 -16.96 -49.39 -68.91
CA ALA A 505 -17.74 -49.42 -70.14
C ALA A 505 -16.99 -50.08 -71.31
N GLN A 506 -15.68 -49.85 -71.43
CA GLN A 506 -14.83 -50.54 -72.41
C GLN A 506 -14.74 -52.04 -72.15
N ASP A 507 -14.60 -52.45 -70.88
CA ASP A 507 -14.57 -53.86 -70.49
C ASP A 507 -15.90 -54.57 -70.79
N GLU A 508 -17.04 -53.89 -70.60
CA GLU A 508 -18.35 -54.42 -70.98
C GLU A 508 -18.48 -54.60 -72.50
N GLN A 509 -18.04 -53.62 -73.31
CA GLN A 509 -18.00 -53.77 -74.77
C GLN A 509 -17.07 -54.91 -75.23
N LEU A 510 -15.94 -55.10 -74.54
CA LEU A 510 -15.04 -56.21 -74.81
C LEU A 510 -15.65 -57.56 -74.42
N LYS A 511 -16.49 -57.63 -73.39
CA LYS A 511 -17.23 -58.85 -73.03
C LYS A 511 -18.27 -59.19 -74.08
N THR A 512 -19.10 -58.23 -74.51
CA THR A 512 -20.13 -58.49 -75.52
C THR A 512 -19.52 -58.96 -76.84
N SER A 513 -18.42 -58.32 -77.29
CA SER A 513 -17.72 -58.76 -78.51
C SER A 513 -17.05 -60.13 -78.38
N ARG A 514 -16.59 -60.51 -77.17
CA ARG A 514 -16.09 -61.87 -76.89
C ARG A 514 -17.20 -62.90 -76.95
N GLU A 515 -18.34 -62.62 -76.33
CA GLU A 515 -19.52 -63.50 -76.36
C GLU A 515 -20.04 -63.70 -77.79
N GLU A 516 -20.09 -62.65 -78.60
CA GLU A 516 -20.43 -62.72 -80.03
C GLU A 516 -19.45 -63.62 -80.81
N SER A 517 -18.14 -63.43 -80.60
CA SER A 517 -17.10 -64.25 -81.24
C SER A 517 -17.17 -65.72 -80.82
N GLU A 518 -17.54 -66.01 -79.57
CA GLU A 518 -17.74 -67.38 -79.08
C GLU A 518 -18.98 -68.03 -79.70
N LEU A 519 -20.06 -67.27 -79.88
CA LEU A 519 -21.27 -67.72 -80.55
C LEU A 519 -21.00 -68.03 -82.04
N GLU A 520 -20.21 -67.20 -82.71
CA GLU A 520 -19.75 -67.45 -84.09
C GLU A 520 -18.91 -68.72 -84.18
N ARG A 521 -17.99 -68.95 -83.22
CA ARG A 521 -17.23 -70.20 -83.17
C ARG A 521 -18.14 -71.41 -82.97
N GLN A 522 -19.14 -71.33 -82.11
CA GLN A 522 -20.09 -72.43 -81.90
C GLN A 522 -20.83 -72.79 -83.18
N LYS A 523 -21.32 -71.81 -83.94
CA LYS A 523 -21.94 -72.04 -85.26
C LYS A 523 -21.01 -72.75 -86.24
N LEU A 524 -19.76 -72.28 -86.34
CA LEU A 524 -18.76 -72.91 -87.21
C LEU A 524 -18.44 -74.35 -86.77
N TRP A 525 -18.45 -74.63 -85.46
CA TRP A 525 -18.28 -75.99 -84.94
C TRP A 525 -19.43 -76.90 -85.33
N GLU A 526 -20.67 -76.43 -85.26
CA GLU A 526 -21.86 -77.16 -85.71
C GLU A 526 -21.78 -77.47 -87.21
N GLU A 527 -21.48 -76.47 -88.04
CA GLU A 527 -21.27 -76.65 -89.49
C GLU A 527 -20.17 -77.69 -89.79
N MET A 528 -19.04 -77.63 -89.08
CA MET A 528 -17.94 -78.60 -89.23
C MET A 528 -18.36 -80.04 -88.88
N VAL A 529 -19.28 -80.23 -87.92
CA VAL A 529 -19.83 -81.55 -87.57
C VAL A 529 -20.75 -82.05 -88.68
N GLU A 530 -21.60 -81.18 -89.24
CA GLU A 530 -22.46 -81.51 -90.38
C GLU A 530 -21.62 -81.91 -91.61
N TYR A 531 -20.58 -81.14 -91.94
CA TYR A 531 -19.66 -81.48 -93.03
C TYR A 531 -18.92 -82.80 -92.81
N LYS A 532 -18.53 -83.10 -91.56
CA LYS A 532 -17.92 -84.41 -91.22
C LYS A 532 -18.89 -85.55 -91.43
N GLU A 533 -20.17 -85.38 -91.09
CA GLU A 533 -21.18 -86.41 -91.30
C GLU A 533 -21.49 -86.60 -92.79
N GLN A 534 -21.56 -85.52 -93.57
CA GLN A 534 -21.63 -85.59 -95.03
C GLN A 534 -20.45 -86.36 -95.62
N SER A 535 -19.23 -86.10 -95.15
CA SER A 535 -18.03 -86.82 -95.60
C SER A 535 -18.07 -88.31 -95.26
N LYS A 536 -18.60 -88.70 -94.09
CA LYS A 536 -18.84 -90.10 -93.75
C LYS A 536 -19.86 -90.74 -94.69
N GLN A 537 -20.98 -90.07 -94.96
CA GLN A 537 -21.99 -90.56 -95.91
C GLN A 537 -21.41 -90.74 -97.32
N HIS A 538 -20.59 -89.80 -97.79
CA HIS A 538 -19.86 -89.95 -99.05
C HIS A 538 -18.91 -91.14 -99.04
N SER A 539 -18.15 -91.36 -97.96
CA SER A 539 -17.25 -92.50 -97.85
C SER A 539 -17.97 -93.85 -97.90
N LEU A 540 -19.14 -93.97 -97.25
CA LEU A 540 -19.98 -95.18 -97.31
C LEU A 540 -20.52 -95.42 -98.73
N THR A 541 -20.89 -94.34 -99.42
CA THR A 541 -21.36 -94.43 -100.82
C THR A 541 -20.23 -94.85 -101.76
N ILE A 542 -19.02 -94.35 -101.56
CA ILE A 542 -17.84 -94.73 -102.34
C ILE A 542 -17.54 -96.22 -102.17
N VAL A 543 -17.52 -96.74 -100.93
CA VAL A 543 -17.29 -98.17 -100.69
C VAL A 543 -18.35 -99.05 -101.36
N ALA A 544 -19.63 -98.66 -101.29
CA ALA A 544 -20.70 -99.38 -101.99
C ALA A 544 -20.55 -99.34 -103.52
N LEU A 545 -19.99 -98.25 -104.08
CA LEU A 545 -19.67 -98.16 -105.51
C LEU A 545 -18.43 -98.99 -105.88
N GLU A 546 -17.43 -99.08 -105.00
CA GLU A 546 -16.23 -99.91 -105.16
C GLU A 546 -16.58 -101.42 -105.14
N ASP A 547 -17.45 -101.86 -104.23
CA ASP A 547 -17.92 -103.27 -104.18
C ASP A 547 -18.67 -103.66 -105.45
N ARG A 548 -19.54 -102.77 -105.96
CA ARG A 548 -20.24 -102.98 -107.24
C ARG A 548 -19.29 -103.00 -108.45
N LEU A 549 -18.20 -102.24 -108.40
CA LEU A 549 -17.18 -102.26 -109.44
C LEU A 549 -16.42 -103.60 -109.43
N LEU A 550 -16.08 -104.11 -108.24
CA LEU A 550 -15.46 -105.43 -108.08
C LEU A 550 -16.36 -106.56 -108.57
N GLU A 551 -17.67 -106.51 -108.30
CA GLU A 551 -18.64 -107.47 -108.85
C GLU A 551 -18.70 -107.43 -110.38
N ALA A 552 -18.67 -106.24 -110.98
CA ALA A 552 -18.64 -106.06 -112.43
C ALA A 552 -17.34 -106.58 -113.06
N GLU A 553 -16.19 -106.37 -112.41
CA GLU A 553 -14.90 -106.93 -112.84
C GLU A 553 -14.88 -108.46 -112.79
N GLN A 554 -15.51 -109.07 -111.78
CA GLN A 554 -15.62 -110.53 -111.66
C GLN A 554 -16.49 -111.12 -112.79
N GLN A 555 -17.60 -110.45 -113.14
CA GLN A 555 -18.45 -110.82 -114.28
C GLN A 555 -17.72 -110.66 -115.63
N GLN A 556 -16.85 -109.65 -115.74
CA GLN A 556 -16.03 -109.44 -116.92
C GLN A 556 -14.98 -110.55 -117.12
N ARG A 557 -14.36 -111.06 -116.04
CA ARG A 557 -13.43 -112.20 -116.11
C ARG A 557 -14.09 -113.50 -116.59
N THR A 558 -15.31 -113.79 -116.14
CA THR A 558 -16.06 -114.98 -116.61
C THR A 558 -16.42 -114.89 -118.09
N LEU A 559 -16.74 -113.70 -118.58
CA LEU A 559 -16.98 -113.46 -120.02
C LEU A 559 -15.67 -113.46 -120.82
N GLU A 560 -14.54 -113.05 -120.24
CA GLU A 560 -13.22 -113.12 -120.86
C GLU A 560 -12.72 -114.58 -120.99
N GLU A 561 -13.02 -115.45 -120.04
CA GLU A 561 -12.73 -116.90 -120.13
C GLU A 561 -13.60 -117.62 -121.17
N GLU A 562 -14.88 -117.25 -121.31
CA GLU A 562 -15.76 -117.73 -122.38
C GLU A 562 -15.34 -117.20 -123.76
N ASN A 563 -14.81 -115.97 -123.83
CA ASN A 563 -14.21 -115.41 -125.04
C ASN A 563 -12.86 -116.07 -125.38
N ALA A 564 -12.06 -116.52 -124.42
CA ALA A 564 -10.79 -117.23 -124.67
C ALA A 564 -10.98 -118.62 -125.33
N ALA A 565 -12.11 -119.29 -125.10
CA ALA A 565 -12.49 -120.52 -125.80
C ALA A 565 -12.99 -120.29 -127.24
N LEU A 566 -13.47 -119.08 -127.56
CA LEU A 566 -13.92 -118.67 -128.89
C LEU A 566 -12.84 -117.92 -129.69
N VAL A 567 -11.81 -117.37 -129.04
CA VAL A 567 -10.67 -116.64 -129.65
C VAL A 567 -9.53 -117.58 -130.11
N ALA A 568 -9.64 -118.88 -129.90
CA ALA A 568 -8.92 -119.88 -130.71
C ALA A 568 -9.43 -119.98 -132.17
N LYS A 569 -10.36 -119.10 -132.60
CA LYS A 569 -10.95 -119.10 -133.95
C LYS A 569 -10.80 -117.85 -134.83
N MET A 570 -10.29 -116.67 -134.42
CA MET A 570 -9.90 -115.63 -135.43
C MET A 570 -9.16 -114.40 -134.87
N GLU A 571 -8.36 -113.80 -135.77
CA GLU A 571 -7.30 -112.78 -135.62
C GLU A 571 -7.75 -111.30 -135.47
N GLY A 572 -6.86 -110.41 -134.97
CA GLY A 572 -6.67 -109.04 -135.52
C GLY A 572 -6.83 -107.78 -134.64
N THR A 573 -5.72 -107.29 -134.06
CA THR A 573 -5.19 -105.89 -134.01
C THR A 573 -5.93 -104.64 -133.41
N VAL A 574 -5.34 -104.06 -132.33
CA VAL A 574 -4.69 -102.70 -132.20
C VAL A 574 -5.48 -101.36 -131.95
N ARG A 575 -5.12 -100.66 -130.82
CA ARG A 575 -4.86 -99.20 -130.53
C ARG A 575 -5.91 -98.12 -130.09
N CYS A 576 -5.54 -97.41 -129.00
CA CYS A 576 -5.25 -95.94 -128.82
C CYS A 576 -6.26 -94.89 -128.27
N ALA A 577 -5.69 -93.91 -127.52
CA ALA A 577 -5.97 -92.44 -127.40
C ALA A 577 -6.93 -91.91 -126.29
N MET A 578 -6.82 -90.73 -125.64
CA MET A 578 -5.76 -89.69 -125.42
C MET A 578 -6.32 -88.55 -124.48
N THR A 579 -5.47 -87.92 -123.65
CA THR A 579 -5.39 -86.46 -123.21
C THR A 579 -6.51 -85.66 -122.50
N PHE A 580 -6.18 -84.86 -121.44
CA PHE A 580 -5.89 -83.39 -121.48
C PHE A 580 -5.57 -82.74 -120.08
N LEU A 581 -4.81 -81.63 -120.08
CA LEU A 581 -4.03 -80.98 -119.00
C LEU A 581 -4.64 -79.67 -118.40
N TRP A 582 -4.07 -79.22 -117.26
CA TRP A 582 -3.60 -77.82 -116.96
C TRP A 582 -4.44 -76.89 -116.03
N LYS A 583 -4.09 -76.80 -114.72
CA LYS A 583 -4.37 -75.59 -113.88
C LYS A 583 -3.60 -75.37 -112.55
N PHE A 584 -2.75 -76.27 -112.04
CA PHE A 584 -2.15 -76.10 -110.69
C PHE A 584 -0.68 -75.66 -110.66
N ARG A 585 -0.36 -74.45 -111.16
CA ARG A 585 1.00 -73.90 -110.97
C ARG A 585 1.09 -72.45 -110.53
N GLU A 586 -0.05 -71.80 -110.28
CA GLU A 586 -0.12 -70.38 -109.89
C GLU A 586 -0.44 -70.19 -108.39
N GLU A 587 -0.95 -71.22 -107.72
CA GLU A 587 -1.39 -71.13 -106.31
C GLU A 587 -0.28 -71.43 -105.28
N LEU A 588 0.84 -72.06 -105.68
CA LEU A 588 1.89 -72.47 -104.75
C LEU A 588 2.84 -71.33 -104.33
N ALA A 589 2.93 -70.26 -105.12
CA ALA A 589 3.84 -69.12 -104.86
C ALA A 589 3.23 -68.05 -103.93
N ALA A 590 1.90 -67.96 -103.85
CA ALA A 590 1.19 -66.97 -103.02
C ALA A 590 1.14 -67.34 -101.52
N VAL A 591 1.33 -68.62 -101.19
CA VAL A 591 1.21 -69.13 -99.81
C VAL A 591 2.53 -69.01 -99.01
N GLN A 592 3.70 -68.98 -99.68
CA GLN A 592 4.99 -68.91 -99.01
C GLN A 592 5.39 -67.51 -98.51
N SER A 593 4.90 -66.42 -99.11
CA SER A 593 5.20 -65.05 -98.64
C SER A 593 4.35 -64.61 -97.44
N VAL A 594 3.17 -65.22 -97.26
CA VAL A 594 2.24 -64.95 -96.15
C VAL A 594 2.66 -65.69 -94.87
N LEU A 595 3.45 -66.77 -94.97
CA LEU A 595 3.92 -67.52 -93.81
C LEU A 595 5.09 -66.81 -93.11
N LEU A 596 6.04 -66.24 -93.87
CA LEU A 596 7.21 -65.54 -93.33
C LEU A 596 6.88 -64.17 -92.69
N SER A 597 5.82 -63.50 -93.15
CA SER A 597 5.36 -62.24 -92.53
C SER A 597 4.60 -62.47 -91.21
N LYS A 598 3.99 -63.65 -91.02
CA LYS A 598 3.33 -64.03 -89.77
C LYS A 598 4.33 -64.47 -88.69
N GLU A 599 5.47 -65.05 -89.05
CA GLU A 599 6.53 -65.43 -88.10
C GLU A 599 7.29 -64.21 -87.51
N ALA A 600 7.49 -63.13 -88.28
CA ALA A 600 8.09 -61.90 -87.78
C ALA A 600 7.19 -61.15 -86.76
N VAL A 601 5.86 -61.21 -86.94
CA VAL A 601 4.89 -60.60 -86.03
C VAL A 601 4.77 -61.40 -84.72
N ILE A 602 4.88 -62.73 -84.76
CA ILE A 602 4.85 -63.58 -83.57
C ILE A 602 6.10 -63.34 -82.69
N VAL A 603 7.28 -63.13 -83.28
CA VAL A 603 8.52 -62.80 -82.54
C VAL A 603 8.47 -61.39 -81.93
N GLY A 604 7.85 -60.41 -82.61
CA GLY A 604 7.63 -59.07 -82.08
C GLY A 604 6.66 -59.06 -80.89
N LEU A 605 5.52 -59.75 -81.02
CA LEU A 605 4.50 -59.82 -79.96
C LEU A 605 4.99 -60.61 -78.73
N THR A 606 5.82 -61.64 -78.91
CA THR A 606 6.41 -62.38 -77.77
C THR A 606 7.47 -61.58 -77.02
N LYS A 607 8.22 -60.70 -77.72
CA LYS A 607 9.17 -59.77 -77.09
C LYS A 607 8.46 -58.65 -76.32
N GLU A 608 7.41 -58.06 -76.88
CA GLU A 608 6.59 -57.04 -76.20
C GLU A 608 5.80 -57.62 -75.02
N LEU A 609 5.31 -58.86 -75.12
CA LEU A 609 4.67 -59.56 -74.00
C LEU A 609 5.67 -59.87 -72.87
N ALA A 610 6.92 -60.20 -73.20
CA ALA A 610 7.98 -60.42 -72.21
C ALA A 610 8.43 -59.10 -71.55
N GLU A 611 8.59 -58.01 -72.31
CA GLU A 611 8.95 -56.68 -71.79
C GLU A 611 7.82 -56.07 -70.94
N THR A 612 6.56 -56.23 -71.32
CA THR A 612 5.41 -55.79 -70.51
C THR A 612 5.23 -56.64 -69.26
N LYS A 613 5.52 -57.94 -69.31
CA LYS A 613 5.50 -58.83 -68.14
C LYS A 613 6.64 -58.53 -67.16
N ALA A 614 7.83 -58.13 -67.64
CA ALA A 614 8.91 -57.62 -66.81
C ALA A 614 8.54 -56.27 -66.15
N ARG A 615 8.00 -55.31 -66.91
CA ARG A 615 7.54 -54.01 -66.35
C ARG A 615 6.40 -54.16 -65.34
N MET A 616 5.44 -55.07 -65.57
CA MET A 616 4.38 -55.35 -64.58
C MET A 616 4.88 -56.15 -63.36
N SER A 617 6.03 -56.80 -63.44
CA SER A 617 6.69 -57.45 -62.30
C SER A 617 7.48 -56.43 -61.48
N ASP A 618 8.18 -55.50 -62.11
CA ASP A 618 8.92 -54.43 -61.44
C ASP A 618 7.98 -53.44 -60.76
N VAL A 619 6.89 -53.00 -61.42
CA VAL A 619 5.86 -52.14 -60.81
C VAL A 619 5.15 -52.85 -59.66
N ARG A 620 4.97 -54.18 -59.72
CA ARG A 620 4.41 -54.96 -58.60
C ARG A 620 5.40 -55.07 -57.44
N GLY A 621 6.70 -55.14 -57.72
CA GLY A 621 7.76 -55.10 -56.70
C GLY A 621 7.87 -53.72 -56.04
N GLU A 622 7.86 -52.64 -56.84
CA GLU A 622 7.93 -51.26 -56.37
C GLU A 622 6.71 -50.87 -55.52
N LEU A 623 5.50 -51.23 -55.96
CA LEU A 623 4.26 -50.90 -55.22
C LEU A 623 4.12 -51.72 -53.93
N HIS A 624 4.65 -52.95 -53.88
CA HIS A 624 4.69 -53.75 -52.66
C HIS A 624 5.78 -53.28 -51.69
N GLU A 625 6.93 -52.83 -52.18
CA GLU A 625 8.01 -52.30 -51.34
C GLU A 625 7.71 -50.88 -50.83
N GLU A 626 7.07 -50.01 -51.62
CA GLU A 626 6.59 -48.70 -51.15
C GLU A 626 5.51 -48.85 -50.07
N GLN A 627 4.54 -49.75 -50.27
CA GLN A 627 3.53 -50.04 -49.23
C GLN A 627 4.16 -50.65 -47.97
N LYS A 628 5.18 -51.50 -48.12
CA LYS A 628 5.92 -52.08 -46.99
C LYS A 628 6.74 -51.03 -46.24
N VAL A 629 7.42 -50.12 -46.94
CA VAL A 629 8.18 -49.01 -46.33
C VAL A 629 7.25 -48.01 -45.63
N GLU A 630 6.08 -47.71 -46.19
CA GLU A 630 5.05 -46.87 -45.57
C GLU A 630 4.52 -47.54 -44.28
N LEU A 631 4.24 -48.85 -44.33
CA LEU A 631 3.82 -49.64 -43.16
C LEU A 631 4.93 -49.73 -42.10
N GLU A 632 6.20 -49.92 -42.47
CA GLU A 632 7.33 -49.92 -41.55
C GLU A 632 7.54 -48.55 -40.87
N ARG A 633 7.34 -47.44 -41.61
CA ARG A 633 7.36 -46.08 -41.05
C ARG A 633 6.20 -45.86 -40.07
N ASN A 634 5.00 -46.31 -40.42
CA ASN A 634 3.83 -46.22 -39.54
C ASN A 634 3.98 -47.10 -38.29
N VAL A 635 4.48 -48.33 -38.42
CA VAL A 635 4.79 -49.23 -37.30
C VAL A 635 5.88 -48.64 -36.41
N SER A 636 6.90 -47.99 -36.99
CA SER A 636 7.95 -47.32 -36.21
C SER A 636 7.41 -46.11 -35.45
N ARG A 637 6.51 -45.32 -36.06
CA ARG A 637 5.84 -44.18 -35.42
C ARG A 637 4.94 -44.63 -34.26
N VAL A 638 4.17 -45.71 -34.46
CA VAL A 638 3.34 -46.32 -33.40
C VAL A 638 4.21 -46.88 -32.28
N LYS A 639 5.32 -47.56 -32.58
CA LYS A 639 6.28 -48.02 -31.56
C LYS A 639 6.92 -46.87 -30.78
N CYS A 640 7.20 -45.72 -31.41
CA CYS A 640 7.67 -44.54 -30.70
C CYS A 640 6.59 -43.96 -29.77
N GLN A 641 5.34 -43.86 -30.24
CA GLN A 641 4.20 -43.42 -29.42
C GLN A 641 3.91 -44.39 -28.26
N GLU A 642 4.05 -45.70 -28.49
CA GLU A 642 3.90 -46.72 -27.46
C GLU A 642 4.99 -46.63 -26.39
N ARG A 643 6.25 -46.35 -26.76
CA ARG A 643 7.33 -46.08 -25.79
C ARG A 643 7.08 -44.82 -24.97
N GLU A 644 6.55 -43.77 -25.57
CA GLU A 644 6.17 -42.55 -24.85
C GLU A 644 5.01 -42.81 -23.88
N LEU A 645 3.99 -43.55 -24.31
CA LEU A 645 2.88 -43.96 -23.44
C LEU A 645 3.35 -44.87 -22.30
N ASN A 646 4.27 -45.80 -22.57
CA ASN A 646 4.84 -46.65 -21.53
C ASN A 646 5.69 -45.85 -20.54
N LEU A 647 6.47 -44.87 -21.00
CA LEU A 647 7.21 -43.95 -20.12
C LEU A 647 6.26 -43.08 -19.28
N LEU A 648 5.16 -42.61 -19.86
CA LEU A 648 4.14 -41.85 -19.13
C LEU A 648 3.39 -42.74 -18.12
N ARG A 649 3.12 -44.00 -18.48
CA ARG A 649 2.49 -44.99 -17.59
C ARG A 649 3.43 -45.39 -16.45
N GLU A 650 4.73 -45.50 -16.70
CA GLU A 650 5.75 -45.69 -15.66
C GLU A 650 5.84 -44.47 -14.75
N LYS A 651 5.84 -43.24 -15.28
CA LYS A 651 5.79 -42.02 -14.46
C LYS A 651 4.52 -41.95 -13.61
N LEU A 652 3.37 -42.35 -14.16
CA LEU A 652 2.12 -42.48 -13.40
C LEU A 652 2.21 -43.57 -12.32
N SER A 653 2.85 -44.71 -12.60
CA SER A 653 3.09 -45.75 -11.59
C SER A 653 4.06 -45.29 -10.48
N GLN A 654 5.06 -44.48 -10.82
CA GLN A 654 5.98 -43.85 -9.87
C GLN A 654 5.24 -42.83 -9.01
N MET A 655 4.40 -41.98 -9.60
CA MET A 655 3.51 -41.08 -8.88
C MET A 655 2.52 -41.84 -7.98
N SER A 656 1.92 -42.91 -8.47
CA SER A 656 0.99 -43.75 -7.70
C SER A 656 1.69 -44.43 -6.53
N SER A 657 2.91 -44.95 -6.71
CA SER A 657 3.73 -45.51 -5.61
C SER A 657 4.15 -44.47 -4.57
N LEU A 658 4.37 -43.20 -4.99
CA LEU A 658 4.65 -42.09 -4.09
C LEU A 658 3.40 -41.68 -3.30
N VAL A 659 2.24 -41.66 -3.95
CA VAL A 659 0.95 -41.41 -3.30
C VAL A 659 0.65 -42.53 -2.30
N GLU A 660 0.79 -43.79 -2.67
CA GLU A 660 0.63 -44.92 -1.74
C GLU A 660 1.62 -44.89 -0.58
N LYS A 661 2.88 -44.50 -0.80
CA LYS A 661 3.87 -44.31 0.28
C LYS A 661 3.46 -43.17 1.21
N LYS A 662 2.91 -42.07 0.67
CA LYS A 662 2.42 -40.94 1.47
C LYS A 662 1.15 -41.33 2.24
N ASP A 663 0.24 -42.07 1.65
CA ASP A 663 -0.96 -42.59 2.32
C ASP A 663 -0.61 -43.61 3.41
N ARG A 664 0.37 -44.49 3.18
CA ARG A 664 0.89 -45.40 4.22
C ARG A 664 1.57 -44.63 5.36
N ALA A 665 2.32 -43.57 5.06
CA ALA A 665 2.92 -42.72 6.09
C ALA A 665 1.87 -41.92 6.88
N LEU A 666 0.80 -41.46 6.23
CA LEU A 666 -0.34 -40.80 6.89
C LEU A 666 -1.14 -41.78 7.75
N LYS A 667 -1.34 -43.02 7.29
CA LYS A 667 -1.98 -44.08 8.10
C LYS A 667 -1.11 -44.49 9.28
N ALA A 668 0.21 -44.64 9.09
CA ALA A 668 1.15 -44.90 10.17
C ALA A 668 1.17 -43.76 11.20
N ALA A 669 1.20 -42.50 10.75
CA ALA A 669 1.10 -41.33 11.65
C ALA A 669 -0.27 -41.24 12.35
N SER A 670 -1.36 -41.62 11.67
CA SER A 670 -2.69 -41.71 12.28
C SER A 670 -2.82 -42.85 13.29
N GLU A 671 -2.14 -43.98 13.07
CA GLU A 671 -2.06 -45.11 14.00
C GLU A 671 -1.12 -44.82 15.16
N GLU A 672 -0.05 -44.06 14.97
CA GLU A 672 0.86 -43.57 16.02
C GLU A 672 0.16 -42.54 16.93
N LEU A 673 -0.72 -41.70 16.36
CA LEU A 673 -1.66 -40.85 17.11
C LEU A 673 -2.79 -41.64 17.80
N ARG A 674 -3.14 -42.82 17.28
CA ARG A 674 -4.12 -43.73 17.90
C ARG A 674 -3.49 -44.55 19.04
N CYS A 675 -2.20 -44.89 18.93
CA CYS A 675 -1.42 -45.59 19.94
C CYS A 675 -0.89 -44.69 21.06
N SER A 676 -0.99 -43.36 20.93
CA SER A 676 -0.71 -42.40 22.01
C SER A 676 -1.96 -41.98 22.80
N LEU A 677 -3.15 -42.55 22.48
CA LEU A 677 -4.42 -42.32 23.16
C LEU A 677 -5.15 -43.66 23.44
N GLY A 678 -4.54 -44.55 24.23
CA GLY A 678 -5.18 -45.81 24.60
C GLY A 678 -4.52 -46.72 25.63
N GLU A 679 -4.33 -46.26 26.88
CA GLU A 679 -4.26 -47.07 28.13
C GLU A 679 -4.76 -46.13 29.27
N ASN A 680 -5.83 -46.31 30.05
CA ASN A 680 -6.37 -47.48 30.74
C ASN A 680 -7.89 -47.35 31.03
N ARG A 681 -8.65 -48.31 30.50
CA ARG A 681 -9.69 -49.17 31.10
C ARG A 681 -10.41 -48.83 32.44
N LEU A 682 -11.75 -49.02 32.36
CA LEU A 682 -12.71 -49.72 33.27
C LEU A 682 -13.48 -48.94 34.36
N GLY A 683 -14.82 -48.89 34.19
CA GLY A 683 -15.76 -49.50 35.16
C GLY A 683 -16.70 -48.64 36.04
N CYS A 684 -18.00 -48.67 35.70
CA CYS A 684 -19.21 -48.65 36.57
C CYS A 684 -19.64 -47.42 37.42
N PHE A 685 -20.81 -46.89 37.00
CA PHE A 685 -22.06 -46.65 37.76
C PHE A 685 -22.21 -45.58 38.87
N PHE A 686 -23.29 -44.78 38.65
CA PHE A 686 -24.16 -44.00 39.55
C PHE A 686 -23.83 -42.53 39.93
N GLN A 687 -24.87 -41.70 39.67
CA GLN A 687 -25.28 -40.42 40.26
C GLN A 687 -24.76 -39.07 39.68
N GLU A 688 -25.69 -38.43 38.95
CA GLU A 688 -25.90 -36.99 38.72
C GLU A 688 -25.95 -36.14 40.03
N PRO A 689 -25.96 -34.77 39.97
CA PRO A 689 -25.53 -33.85 38.90
C PRO A 689 -24.81 -32.57 39.38
N ALA A 690 -24.37 -31.79 38.38
CA ALA A 690 -24.27 -30.32 38.34
C ALA A 690 -23.00 -29.65 38.92
N SER A 691 -22.05 -29.31 38.01
CA SER A 691 -21.35 -28.01 38.06
C SER A 691 -20.49 -27.62 36.83
N ASP A 692 -20.37 -28.42 35.76
CA ASP A 692 -19.30 -28.18 34.75
C ASP A 692 -19.76 -27.71 33.36
N LEU A 693 -20.76 -26.83 33.28
CA LEU A 693 -21.17 -26.18 32.02
C LEU A 693 -20.48 -24.83 31.75
N ALA A 694 -19.72 -24.30 32.73
CA ALA A 694 -18.99 -23.04 32.57
C ALA A 694 -17.58 -23.23 31.98
N ASP A 695 -16.93 -24.38 32.21
CA ASP A 695 -15.52 -24.60 31.82
C ASP A 695 -15.34 -25.11 30.37
N LEU A 696 -16.39 -25.68 29.76
CA LEU A 696 -16.38 -26.08 28.34
C LEU A 696 -16.56 -24.91 27.36
N GLY A 697 -17.04 -23.75 27.85
CA GLY A 697 -17.17 -22.52 27.05
C GLY A 697 -15.83 -21.80 26.80
N ALA A 698 -14.85 -22.00 27.68
CA ALA A 698 -13.54 -21.33 27.60
C ALA A 698 -12.56 -22.04 26.65
N GLN A 699 -12.70 -23.35 26.42
CA GLN A 699 -11.78 -24.12 25.55
C GLN A 699 -12.13 -24.05 24.06
N CYS A 700 -13.33 -23.58 23.68
CA CYS A 700 -13.78 -23.57 22.28
C CYS A 700 -13.47 -22.29 21.48
N ARG A 701 -12.82 -21.27 22.06
CA ARG A 701 -12.40 -20.05 21.32
C ARG A 701 -10.95 -20.06 20.81
N GLY A 702 -10.12 -21.02 21.25
CA GLY A 702 -8.70 -21.09 20.89
C GLY A 702 -8.37 -22.04 19.74
N LEU A 703 -9.11 -23.15 19.59
CA LEU A 703 -8.67 -24.26 18.74
C LEU A 703 -8.62 -23.94 17.24
N ARG A 704 -9.47 -23.02 16.73
CA ARG A 704 -9.39 -22.60 15.31
C ARG A 704 -8.19 -21.70 15.04
N HIS A 705 -7.80 -20.87 16.00
CA HIS A 705 -6.60 -20.03 15.89
C HIS A 705 -5.33 -20.83 16.10
N GLU A 706 -5.31 -21.74 17.07
CA GLU A 706 -4.19 -22.66 17.29
C GLU A 706 -3.94 -23.53 16.05
N GLU A 707 -5.00 -24.12 15.46
CA GLU A 707 -4.86 -24.88 14.21
C GLU A 707 -4.46 -24.00 13.01
N THR A 708 -4.93 -22.75 12.93
CA THR A 708 -4.53 -21.84 11.84
C THR A 708 -3.07 -21.42 11.99
N ILE A 709 -2.61 -21.16 13.22
CA ILE A 709 -1.22 -20.87 13.55
C ILE A 709 -0.35 -22.09 13.29
N GLN A 710 -0.82 -23.30 13.60
CA GLN A 710 -0.09 -24.54 13.34
C GLN A 710 0.02 -24.81 11.84
N ARG A 711 -1.07 -24.65 11.07
CA ARG A 711 -1.05 -24.75 9.59
C ARG A 711 -0.16 -23.67 8.93
N GLN A 712 -0.13 -22.46 9.50
CA GLN A 712 0.77 -21.39 9.05
C GLN A 712 2.24 -21.70 9.39
N LYS A 713 2.52 -22.29 10.56
CA LYS A 713 3.87 -22.73 10.96
C LYS A 713 4.38 -23.90 10.11
N GLU A 714 3.52 -24.87 9.82
CA GLU A 714 3.81 -26.01 8.96
C GLU A 714 4.02 -25.57 7.50
N GLY A 715 3.17 -24.69 6.98
CA GLY A 715 3.35 -24.10 5.65
C GLY A 715 4.64 -23.28 5.53
N LEU A 716 5.03 -22.57 6.59
CA LEU A 716 6.32 -21.86 6.65
C LEU A 716 7.52 -22.83 6.77
N ALA A 717 7.37 -23.96 7.48
CA ALA A 717 8.39 -24.99 7.57
C ALA A 717 8.58 -25.71 6.21
N GLU A 718 7.49 -26.03 5.51
CA GLU A 718 7.54 -26.56 4.15
C GLU A 718 8.15 -25.55 3.17
N LEU A 719 7.77 -24.28 3.23
CA LEU A 719 8.37 -23.24 2.39
C LEU A 719 9.87 -23.07 2.69
N ARG A 720 10.29 -23.15 3.96
CA ARG A 720 11.70 -23.11 4.35
C ARG A 720 12.47 -24.33 3.84
N GLU A 721 11.93 -25.54 3.93
CA GLU A 721 12.57 -26.74 3.38
C GLU A 721 12.56 -26.75 1.84
N ARG A 722 11.54 -26.18 1.19
CA ARG A 722 11.45 -26.03 -0.27
C ARG A 722 12.44 -24.97 -0.77
N ILE A 723 12.64 -23.88 -0.03
CA ILE A 723 13.71 -22.90 -0.29
C ILE A 723 15.09 -23.54 -0.08
N LYS A 724 15.28 -24.35 0.97
CA LYS A 724 16.52 -25.10 1.23
C LYS A 724 16.83 -26.18 0.18
N LEU A 725 15.80 -26.74 -0.47
CA LEU A 725 15.92 -27.64 -1.62
C LEU A 725 16.15 -26.88 -2.95
N LEU A 726 15.60 -25.68 -3.09
CA LEU A 726 15.81 -24.81 -4.25
C LEU A 726 17.18 -24.11 -4.22
N GLU A 727 17.70 -23.77 -3.04
CA GLU A 727 19.07 -23.30 -2.82
C GLU A 727 20.11 -24.41 -3.08
N LYS A 728 19.71 -25.69 -2.96
CA LYS A 728 20.51 -26.85 -3.39
C LYS A 728 20.48 -27.11 -4.91
N ARG A 729 19.71 -26.33 -5.69
CA ARG A 729 19.60 -26.47 -7.15
C ARG A 729 19.86 -25.14 -7.87
N GLY A 730 21.08 -24.63 -7.72
CA GLY A 730 21.76 -23.68 -8.62
C GLY A 730 23.21 -24.14 -8.82
N PRO A 731 23.80 -23.98 -10.02
CA PRO A 731 24.56 -25.04 -10.68
C PRO A 731 25.98 -25.19 -10.14
N SER A 732 26.39 -26.43 -9.84
CA SER A 732 27.80 -26.78 -9.81
C SER A 732 28.05 -28.04 -10.63
N ALA A 733 28.92 -27.83 -11.61
CA ALA A 733 29.57 -28.81 -12.47
C ALA A 733 30.05 -30.06 -11.74
N VAL A 734 29.82 -31.23 -12.34
CA VAL A 734 30.72 -32.40 -12.42
C VAL A 734 30.20 -33.19 -13.63
N THR A 735 30.93 -33.38 -14.73
CA THR A 735 32.08 -34.27 -14.86
C THR A 735 33.08 -33.80 -15.92
N LYS A 736 34.35 -33.71 -15.50
CA LYS A 736 35.55 -33.70 -16.35
C LYS A 736 35.70 -35.02 -17.13
N LYS A 737 36.19 -34.95 -18.38
CA LYS A 737 37.37 -35.70 -18.85
C LYS A 737 37.89 -35.17 -20.21
N GLY A 738 39.22 -34.90 -20.26
CA GLY A 738 40.07 -34.64 -21.44
C GLY A 738 39.99 -33.21 -21.98
N SER A 739 41.05 -32.41 -22.17
CA SER A 739 42.48 -32.71 -22.44
C SER A 739 43.33 -31.43 -22.33
N GLU A 740 44.52 -31.53 -21.69
CA GLU A 740 45.81 -30.82 -21.93
C GLU A 740 45.91 -29.26 -21.88
N PRO A 741 47.13 -28.66 -21.80
CA PRO A 741 48.23 -28.88 -20.83
C PRO A 741 48.76 -27.55 -20.24
N LEU A 742 49.39 -27.52 -19.05
CA LEU A 742 50.41 -26.51 -18.73
C LEU A 742 51.25 -26.87 -17.50
N VAL A 743 52.56 -26.98 -17.70
CA VAL A 743 53.61 -27.18 -16.69
C VAL A 743 54.68 -26.10 -16.92
N VAL A 744 55.41 -25.77 -15.85
CA VAL A 744 56.64 -24.96 -15.69
C VAL A 744 56.36 -23.67 -14.88
N LEU A 745 56.68 -23.63 -13.57
CA LEU A 745 57.98 -23.29 -12.90
C LEU A 745 58.34 -21.81 -13.12
N THR A 746 58.59 -20.94 -12.13
CA THR A 746 59.49 -21.00 -10.96
C THR A 746 59.21 -19.83 -9.98
N LYS A 747 59.61 -19.97 -8.69
CA LYS A 747 60.25 -18.98 -7.76
C LYS A 747 59.78 -17.50 -7.80
N ASP A 748 59.49 -16.76 -6.73
CA ASP A 748 59.90 -16.76 -5.31
C ASP A 748 58.83 -16.04 -4.42
N LEU A 749 58.98 -16.23 -3.11
CA LEU A 749 58.42 -15.59 -1.90
C LEU A 749 58.33 -14.03 -1.89
N PRO A 750 57.85 -13.33 -0.83
CA PRO A 750 56.98 -13.74 0.31
C PRO A 750 55.94 -12.70 0.84
N GLU A 751 55.12 -13.22 1.77
CA GLU A 751 54.60 -12.64 3.03
C GLU A 751 53.79 -11.33 3.09
N LYS A 752 52.62 -11.40 3.76
CA LYS A 752 52.31 -10.55 4.92
C LYS A 752 51.14 -11.08 5.76
N LEU A 753 51.34 -10.93 7.07
CA LEU A 753 50.49 -11.23 8.22
C LEU A 753 50.09 -9.86 8.86
N VAL A 754 49.01 -9.86 9.64
CA VAL A 754 48.82 -9.05 10.88
C VAL A 754 48.14 -7.65 10.83
N GLN A 755 46.96 -7.62 11.50
CA GLN A 755 46.42 -6.73 12.55
C GLN A 755 46.32 -5.19 12.45
N LYS A 756 45.08 -4.74 12.71
CA LYS A 756 44.57 -3.74 13.68
C LYS A 756 45.42 -2.49 14.05
N MET A 757 44.75 -1.34 13.86
CA MET A 757 44.74 -0.09 14.65
C MET A 757 46.07 0.54 15.09
N ALA A 758 46.35 1.74 14.56
CA ALA A 758 46.88 2.87 15.34
C ALA A 758 46.75 4.20 14.60
N LEU A 759 46.28 5.20 15.36
CA LEU A 759 46.64 6.63 15.35
C LEU A 759 46.25 7.56 14.19
N GLU A 760 45.38 8.51 14.55
CA GLU A 760 45.34 9.86 13.99
C GLU A 760 46.72 10.55 14.02
N LYS A 761 47.04 11.27 12.93
CA LYS A 761 47.62 12.63 12.88
C LYS A 761 47.80 13.04 11.40
N GLU A 762 47.16 14.15 11.04
CA GLU A 762 47.25 14.93 9.78
C GLU A 762 48.68 15.44 9.44
N PRO A 763 48.97 16.22 8.34
CA PRO A 763 48.19 16.58 7.12
C PRO A 763 49.03 16.54 5.78
N THR A 764 48.44 17.08 4.70
CA THR A 764 49.03 17.84 3.56
C THR A 764 49.20 17.21 2.14
N PRO A 765 49.06 18.06 1.08
CA PRO A 765 48.48 17.72 -0.22
C PRO A 765 49.49 17.80 -1.38
N MET A 766 49.11 17.32 -2.57
CA MET A 766 49.64 17.83 -3.84
C MET A 766 48.81 17.35 -5.06
N ALA A 767 48.49 18.32 -5.91
CA ALA A 767 48.41 18.28 -7.37
C ALA A 767 47.31 17.46 -8.08
N GLY A 768 46.25 18.17 -8.48
CA GLY A 768 46.00 18.52 -9.88
C GLY A 768 45.38 17.48 -10.82
N THR A 769 44.15 17.73 -11.30
CA THR A 769 43.86 17.59 -12.75
C THR A 769 42.64 18.39 -13.19
N LYS A 770 42.85 19.09 -14.31
CA LYS A 770 41.98 20.00 -15.06
C LYS A 770 40.62 19.41 -15.45
N LEU A 771 39.57 20.22 -15.26
CA LEU A 771 38.33 20.15 -16.02
C LEU A 771 38.57 20.69 -17.45
N LYS A 772 38.05 19.95 -18.43
CA LYS A 772 38.19 20.18 -19.87
C LYS A 772 37.36 21.39 -20.34
N ALA A 773 37.98 22.23 -21.16
CA ALA A 773 37.32 23.21 -22.01
C ALA A 773 36.73 22.52 -23.26
N GLY A 774 35.53 22.96 -23.67
CA GLY A 774 34.94 22.65 -24.97
C GLY A 774 35.41 23.63 -26.04
N GLU A 775 35.72 23.10 -27.22
CA GLU A 775 36.08 23.84 -28.43
C GLU A 775 34.86 24.54 -29.06
N VAL A 776 35.02 25.80 -29.47
CA VAL A 776 34.35 26.34 -30.67
C VAL A 776 35.35 27.28 -31.39
N LEU A 777 35.58 26.99 -32.66
CA LEU A 777 36.39 27.73 -33.63
C LEU A 777 35.82 29.11 -33.97
N GLY A 778 36.70 30.08 -34.27
CA GLY A 778 36.35 31.31 -35.00
C GLY A 778 37.57 32.22 -35.23
N HIS A 779 37.92 32.44 -36.49
CA HIS A 779 39.18 33.02 -36.98
C HIS A 779 39.08 34.54 -37.27
N VAL A 780 39.87 35.38 -36.55
CA VAL A 780 40.62 36.62 -36.97
C VAL A 780 39.81 37.86 -37.49
N PRO A 781 40.27 39.15 -37.42
CA PRO A 781 41.55 39.73 -36.98
C PRO A 781 41.51 40.87 -35.93
N ASN A 782 42.64 40.98 -35.23
CA ASN A 782 43.36 42.19 -34.80
C ASN A 782 42.69 43.57 -35.04
N ASN A 783 42.34 44.25 -33.95
CA ASN A 783 42.40 45.72 -33.89
C ASN A 783 42.82 46.12 -32.47
N GLY A 784 43.97 46.77 -32.35
CA GLY A 784 44.52 47.27 -31.10
C GLY A 784 43.69 48.42 -30.53
N GLY A 785 43.64 48.52 -29.19
CA GLY A 785 43.19 49.74 -28.52
C GLY A 785 42.51 49.62 -27.16
N SER A 786 42.12 48.43 -26.68
CA SER A 786 41.21 48.34 -25.50
C SER A 786 41.70 47.48 -24.30
N HIS A 787 42.88 46.86 -24.35
CA HIS A 787 43.29 45.94 -23.26
C HIS A 787 43.77 46.63 -21.98
N ARG A 788 44.15 47.91 -22.02
CA ARG A 788 44.69 48.62 -20.83
C ARG A 788 43.61 49.04 -19.84
N ALA A 789 42.43 49.41 -20.32
CA ALA A 789 41.29 49.79 -19.47
C ALA A 789 40.68 48.56 -18.78
N MET A 790 40.48 47.46 -19.54
CA MET A 790 39.99 46.19 -18.96
C MET A 790 40.97 45.57 -17.95
N SER A 791 42.28 45.78 -18.08
CA SER A 791 43.26 45.26 -17.11
C SER A 791 43.28 46.05 -15.79
N LEU A 792 42.95 47.34 -15.83
CA LEU A 792 42.86 48.19 -14.64
C LEU A 792 41.54 47.94 -13.88
N GLU A 793 40.43 47.84 -14.60
CA GLU A 793 39.12 47.49 -14.01
C GLU A 793 39.13 46.09 -13.37
N MET A 794 39.81 45.11 -13.98
CA MET A 794 39.96 43.76 -13.39
C MET A 794 40.86 43.75 -12.15
N ALA A 795 41.87 44.62 -12.07
CA ALA A 795 42.69 44.79 -10.88
C ALA A 795 41.89 45.43 -9.73
N ASP A 796 41.13 46.48 -10.01
CA ASP A 796 40.29 47.15 -9.01
C ASP A 796 39.20 46.23 -8.43
N VAL A 797 38.60 45.36 -9.26
CA VAL A 797 37.59 44.38 -8.82
C VAL A 797 38.21 43.30 -7.93
N THR A 798 39.39 42.80 -8.28
CA THR A 798 40.08 41.77 -7.48
C THR A 798 40.54 42.33 -6.12
N ASP A 799 41.02 43.57 -6.11
CA ASP A 799 41.39 44.30 -4.90
C ASP A 799 40.21 44.54 -3.95
N LEU A 800 39.04 44.91 -4.50
CA LEU A 800 37.83 45.10 -3.72
C LEU A 800 37.36 43.78 -3.09
N SER A 801 37.40 42.68 -3.86
CA SER A 801 37.01 41.36 -3.39
C SER A 801 37.93 40.82 -2.29
N GLU A 802 39.22 41.11 -2.38
CA GLU A 802 40.19 40.76 -1.34
C GLU A 802 39.97 41.56 -0.06
N LYS A 803 39.72 42.86 -0.17
CA LYS A 803 39.42 43.70 0.99
C LYS A 803 38.15 43.22 1.70
N MET A 804 37.09 42.92 0.95
CA MET A 804 35.85 42.36 1.50
C MET A 804 36.08 41.04 2.23
N TYR A 805 36.90 40.15 1.67
CA TYR A 805 37.25 38.89 2.33
C TYR A 805 37.94 39.12 3.67
N LEU A 806 38.94 40.00 3.72
CA LEU A 806 39.68 40.32 4.94
C LEU A 806 38.78 40.98 6.00
N ASP A 807 37.91 41.90 5.59
CA ASP A 807 36.95 42.56 6.48
C ASP A 807 35.94 41.55 7.09
N ILE A 808 35.38 40.66 6.25
CA ILE A 808 34.42 39.64 6.69
C ILE A 808 35.08 38.63 7.63
N ILE A 809 36.24 38.11 7.26
CA ILE A 809 36.96 37.14 8.08
C ILE A 809 37.42 37.78 9.40
N GLY A 810 37.91 39.03 9.37
CA GLY A 810 38.31 39.76 10.57
C GLY A 810 37.13 40.00 11.53
N ALA A 811 35.97 40.39 10.99
CA ALA A 811 34.75 40.57 11.78
C ALA A 811 34.25 39.25 12.38
N LEU A 812 34.24 38.16 11.60
CA LEU A 812 33.86 36.83 12.06
C LEU A 812 34.81 36.30 13.13
N GLY A 813 36.13 36.42 12.93
CA GLY A 813 37.14 36.04 13.91
C GLY A 813 36.97 36.78 15.24
N SER A 814 36.70 38.09 15.18
CA SER A 814 36.46 38.93 16.36
C SER A 814 35.19 38.53 17.11
N LEU A 815 34.07 38.35 16.40
CA LEU A 815 32.79 37.92 16.97
C LEU A 815 32.89 36.54 17.64
N MET A 816 33.67 35.65 17.05
CA MET A 816 33.84 34.27 17.51
C MET A 816 34.98 34.09 18.51
N LYS A 817 35.70 35.18 18.84
CA LYS A 817 36.88 35.23 19.72
C LYS A 817 37.95 34.20 19.32
N VAL A 818 38.20 34.05 18.01
CA VAL A 818 39.31 33.26 17.50
C VAL A 818 40.53 34.18 17.45
N GLN A 819 41.52 33.93 18.33
CA GLN A 819 42.75 34.69 18.36
C GLN A 819 43.59 34.27 17.15
N GLU A 820 43.77 35.20 16.21
CA GLU A 820 44.63 35.11 15.04
C GLU A 820 44.22 34.08 13.98
N LEU A 821 43.68 34.58 12.87
CA LEU A 821 43.43 33.81 11.67
C LEU A 821 44.64 33.96 10.74
N SER A 822 45.28 32.85 10.37
CA SER A 822 46.39 32.85 9.40
C SER A 822 45.90 33.23 8.00
N GLY A 823 46.75 33.84 7.17
CA GLY A 823 46.41 34.17 5.78
C GLY A 823 45.75 35.54 5.56
N MET A 824 45.89 36.47 6.52
CA MET A 824 45.40 37.86 6.41
C MET A 824 46.29 38.78 5.54
N GLN A 825 47.25 38.22 4.83
CA GLN A 825 48.16 38.98 3.96
C GLN A 825 47.47 39.29 2.62
N SER A 826 47.81 40.42 2.01
CA SER A 826 47.29 40.82 0.68
C SER A 826 48.04 40.06 -0.43
N LEU A 827 47.31 39.60 -1.43
CA LEU A 827 47.83 38.77 -2.53
C LEU A 827 48.44 39.61 -3.67
N LYS A 828 48.32 40.94 -3.65
CA LYS A 828 48.68 41.83 -4.78
C LYS A 828 50.13 41.67 -5.24
N ASP A 829 51.08 41.59 -4.32
CA ASP A 829 52.52 41.63 -4.65
C ASP A 829 53.28 40.31 -4.36
N LEU A 830 52.57 39.22 -4.07
CA LEU A 830 53.18 37.94 -3.69
C LEU A 830 53.52 37.04 -4.90
N PRO A 831 54.68 36.34 -4.89
CA PRO A 831 54.99 35.26 -5.81
C PRO A 831 53.93 34.14 -5.80
N GLN A 832 53.82 33.39 -6.89
CA GLN A 832 52.79 32.35 -7.06
C GLN A 832 52.78 31.31 -5.93
N GLU A 833 53.96 30.89 -5.45
CA GLU A 833 54.08 29.92 -4.34
C GLU A 833 53.55 30.50 -3.01
N GLU A 834 53.86 31.77 -2.71
CA GLU A 834 53.38 32.46 -1.51
C GLU A 834 51.86 32.75 -1.57
N ARG A 835 51.31 32.98 -2.78
CA ARG A 835 49.86 33.09 -2.99
C ARG A 835 49.14 31.76 -2.74
N GLU A 836 49.71 30.65 -3.18
CA GLU A 836 49.15 29.31 -2.91
C GLU A 836 49.22 28.98 -1.41
N GLU A 837 50.30 29.34 -0.73
CA GLU A 837 50.42 29.18 0.73
C GLU A 837 49.42 30.06 1.50
N ALA A 838 49.27 31.33 1.12
CA ALA A 838 48.26 32.23 1.68
C ALA A 838 46.84 31.69 1.44
N GLY A 839 46.58 31.09 0.28
CA GLY A 839 45.33 30.38 -0.02
C GLY A 839 45.06 29.21 0.94
N LEU A 840 46.07 28.38 1.22
CA LEU A 840 45.97 27.28 2.20
C LEU A 840 45.78 27.79 3.63
N GLN A 841 46.41 28.90 4.01
CA GLN A 841 46.22 29.53 5.33
C GLN A 841 44.80 30.09 5.48
N ARG A 842 44.27 30.72 4.43
CA ARG A 842 42.88 31.21 4.34
C ARG A 842 41.86 30.08 4.44
N GLN A 843 42.13 28.94 3.80
CA GLN A 843 41.28 27.74 3.90
C GLN A 843 41.27 27.17 5.33
N ARG A 844 42.44 27.04 5.97
CA ARG A 844 42.55 26.60 7.37
C ARG A 844 41.84 27.54 8.35
N ALA A 845 41.95 28.86 8.13
CA ALA A 845 41.23 29.86 8.92
C ALA A 845 39.70 29.73 8.80
N LEU A 846 39.19 29.48 7.60
CA LEU A 846 37.76 29.22 7.36
C LEU A 846 37.30 27.92 8.02
N GLU A 847 38.08 26.85 7.94
CA GLU A 847 37.78 25.57 8.58
C GLU A 847 37.68 25.72 10.11
N LEU A 848 38.62 26.45 10.72
CA LEU A 848 38.61 26.75 12.15
C LEU A 848 37.37 27.55 12.58
N LEU A 849 37.00 28.57 11.81
CA LEU A 849 35.77 29.33 12.05
C LEU A 849 34.54 28.43 11.91
N TYR A 850 34.50 27.57 10.90
CA TYR A 850 33.39 26.66 10.66
C TYR A 850 33.21 25.64 11.79
N GLU A 851 34.31 25.06 12.30
CA GLU A 851 34.28 24.20 13.47
C GLU A 851 33.77 24.93 14.72
N LYS A 852 34.20 26.18 14.91
CA LYS A 852 33.72 27.01 16.02
C LYS A 852 32.23 27.32 15.88
N VAL A 853 31.74 27.63 14.68
CA VAL A 853 30.31 27.87 14.41
C VAL A 853 29.53 26.59 14.72
N ARG A 854 30.01 25.43 14.26
CA ARG A 854 29.37 24.13 14.51
C ARG A 854 29.32 23.82 16.00
N SER A 855 30.41 24.06 16.75
CA SER A 855 30.46 23.87 18.19
C SER A 855 29.45 24.78 18.91
N LEU A 856 29.39 26.06 18.55
CA LEU A 856 28.42 27.01 19.09
C LEU A 856 26.98 26.62 18.77
N LYS A 857 26.71 26.18 17.54
CA LYS A 857 25.40 25.66 17.11
C LYS A 857 24.99 24.46 17.96
N SER A 858 25.85 23.46 18.12
CA SER A 858 25.55 22.29 18.96
C SER A 858 25.31 22.65 20.44
N ARG A 859 25.99 23.70 20.94
CA ARG A 859 25.82 24.19 22.31
C ARG A 859 24.52 24.98 22.46
N LEU A 860 24.11 25.71 21.43
CA LEU A 860 22.83 26.39 21.38
C LEU A 860 21.69 25.39 21.34
N GLU A 861 21.75 24.39 20.46
CA GLU A 861 20.76 23.30 20.35
C GLU A 861 20.56 22.58 21.70
N ARG A 862 21.65 22.24 22.40
CA ARG A 862 21.57 21.65 23.75
C ARG A 862 20.93 22.59 24.79
N LYS A 863 21.18 23.89 24.69
CA LYS A 863 20.53 24.88 25.59
C LYS A 863 19.05 25.05 25.26
N GLU A 864 18.68 25.05 23.99
CA GLU A 864 17.29 25.08 23.55
C GLU A 864 16.53 23.83 24.02
N GLU A 865 17.16 22.66 23.96
CA GLU A 865 16.60 21.41 24.50
C GLU A 865 16.38 21.49 26.01
N MET A 866 17.37 21.96 26.78
CA MET A 866 17.17 22.19 28.22
C MET A 866 16.08 23.23 28.52
N LEU A 867 15.95 24.28 27.71
CA LEU A 867 14.87 25.27 27.88
C LEU A 867 13.50 24.65 27.62
N LYS A 868 13.36 23.77 26.62
CA LYS A 868 12.12 23.01 26.40
C LYS A 868 11.77 22.12 27.60
N ASP A 869 12.75 21.48 28.21
CA ASP A 869 12.54 20.68 29.43
C ASP A 869 12.09 21.55 30.62
N TYR A 870 12.66 22.76 30.76
CA TYR A 870 12.20 23.73 31.75
C TYR A 870 10.79 24.23 31.47
N GLU A 871 10.46 24.54 30.23
CA GLU A 871 9.11 24.93 29.82
C GLU A 871 8.10 23.82 30.15
N ALA A 872 8.42 22.57 29.85
CA ALA A 872 7.59 21.41 30.20
C ALA A 872 7.43 21.25 31.72
N SER A 873 8.50 21.46 32.49
CA SER A 873 8.47 21.40 33.96
C SER A 873 7.62 22.53 34.56
N VAL A 874 7.70 23.74 34.01
CA VAL A 874 6.86 24.88 34.41
C VAL A 874 5.39 24.62 34.08
N GLU A 875 5.10 24.00 32.93
CA GLU A 875 3.74 23.66 32.56
C GLU A 875 3.15 22.57 33.46
N GLN A 876 3.94 21.55 33.81
CA GLN A 876 3.57 20.58 34.84
C GLN A 876 3.28 21.25 36.19
N LEU A 877 4.10 22.24 36.60
CA LEU A 877 3.87 23.00 37.82
C LEU A 877 2.54 23.77 37.74
N ARG A 878 2.22 24.42 36.62
CA ARG A 878 0.93 25.11 36.42
C ARG A 878 -0.26 24.16 36.52
N LEU A 879 -0.18 22.99 35.90
CA LEU A 879 -1.21 21.96 35.99
C LEU A 879 -1.37 21.47 37.43
N SER A 880 -0.26 21.25 38.15
CA SER A 880 -0.29 20.86 39.56
C SER A 880 -0.91 21.95 40.44
N GLN A 881 -0.60 23.23 40.18
CA GLN A 881 -1.18 24.36 40.91
C GLN A 881 -2.69 24.49 40.64
N ALA A 882 -3.13 24.27 39.40
CA ALA A 882 -4.55 24.25 39.06
C ALA A 882 -5.29 23.07 39.71
N SER A 883 -4.65 21.92 39.87
CA SER A 883 -5.23 20.79 40.62
C SER A 883 -5.31 21.09 42.12
N LEU A 884 -4.29 21.72 42.70
CA LEU A 884 -4.29 22.11 44.11
C LEU A 884 -5.39 23.15 44.40
N ARG A 885 -5.58 24.14 43.52
CA ARG A 885 -6.67 25.12 43.65
C ARG A 885 -8.05 24.45 43.65
N ARG A 886 -8.28 23.49 42.74
CA ARG A 886 -9.51 22.71 42.72
C ARG A 886 -9.71 21.93 44.02
N CYS A 887 -8.67 21.27 44.52
CA CYS A 887 -8.75 20.59 45.82
C CYS A 887 -9.03 21.57 46.97
N GLN A 888 -8.46 22.78 46.95
CA GLN A 888 -8.74 23.80 47.97
C GLN A 888 -10.19 24.28 47.90
N GLU A 889 -10.72 24.52 46.71
CA GLU A 889 -12.14 24.88 46.51
C GLU A 889 -13.07 23.77 46.99
N GLU A 890 -12.78 22.51 46.66
CA GLU A 890 -13.53 21.34 47.15
C GLU A 890 -13.45 21.24 48.68
N MET A 891 -12.28 21.48 49.28
CA MET A 891 -12.14 21.51 50.75
C MET A 891 -12.99 22.62 51.38
N SER A 892 -12.99 23.84 50.83
CA SER A 892 -13.84 24.93 51.32
C SER A 892 -15.34 24.61 51.15
N GLN A 893 -15.75 23.98 50.05
CA GLN A 893 -17.12 23.53 49.85
C GLN A 893 -17.54 22.48 50.89
N LEU A 894 -16.67 21.50 51.17
CA LEU A 894 -16.91 20.49 52.20
C LEU A 894 -16.94 21.10 53.60
N GLU A 895 -16.12 22.11 53.88
CA GLU A 895 -16.17 22.89 55.13
C GLU A 895 -17.54 23.58 55.27
N ASP A 896 -18.01 24.28 54.24
CA ASP A 896 -19.32 24.94 54.24
C ASP A 896 -20.49 23.95 54.39
N GLU A 897 -20.40 22.78 53.76
CA GLU A 897 -21.36 21.68 53.93
C GLU A 897 -21.33 21.11 55.35
N ALA A 898 -20.15 20.96 55.95
CA ALA A 898 -20.02 20.51 57.34
C ALA A 898 -20.61 21.54 58.31
N TYR A 899 -20.40 22.83 58.08
CA TYR A 899 -21.02 23.91 58.86
C TYR A 899 -22.55 23.87 58.75
N ARG A 900 -23.10 23.81 57.53
CA ARG A 900 -24.55 23.69 57.31
C ARG A 900 -25.15 22.46 57.98
N ALA A 901 -24.50 21.30 57.85
CA ALA A 901 -24.94 20.07 58.51
C ALA A 901 -24.88 20.16 60.04
N ALA A 902 -23.91 20.91 60.60
CA ALA A 902 -23.83 21.16 62.03
C ALA A 902 -24.97 22.07 62.53
N GLU A 903 -25.31 23.12 61.77
CA GLU A 903 -26.46 23.99 62.04
C GLU A 903 -27.77 23.22 61.98
N GLU A 904 -28.00 22.42 60.93
CA GLU A 904 -29.18 21.56 60.82
C GLU A 904 -29.28 20.58 62.00
N LYS A 905 -28.16 19.97 62.39
CA LYS A 905 -28.12 19.08 63.56
C LYS A 905 -28.45 19.82 64.86
N ALA A 906 -28.00 21.06 65.03
CA ALA A 906 -28.32 21.89 66.19
C ALA A 906 -29.83 22.23 66.22
N LEU A 907 -30.40 22.63 65.09
CA LEU A 907 -31.83 22.91 64.96
C LEU A 907 -32.69 21.67 65.24
N LEU A 908 -32.28 20.50 64.73
CA LEU A 908 -32.97 19.23 64.98
C LEU A 908 -32.88 18.81 66.45
N LYS A 909 -31.75 19.04 67.12
CA LYS A 909 -31.62 18.81 68.56
C LYS A 909 -32.57 19.72 69.35
N GLU A 910 -32.61 21.01 69.02
CA GLU A 910 -33.51 21.96 69.67
C GLU A 910 -34.98 21.57 69.46
N ALA A 911 -35.36 21.15 68.25
CA ALA A 911 -36.70 20.64 67.96
C ALA A 911 -37.02 19.38 68.77
N LEU A 912 -36.06 18.46 68.90
CA LEU A 912 -36.20 17.26 69.72
C LEU A 912 -36.38 17.60 71.21
N GLU A 913 -35.59 18.52 71.75
CA GLU A 913 -35.71 18.98 73.14
C GLU A 913 -37.07 19.64 73.39
N ARG A 914 -37.55 20.50 72.47
CA ARG A 914 -38.88 21.11 72.52
C ARG A 914 -39.99 20.06 72.55
N THR A 915 -39.93 19.05 71.68
CA THR A 915 -40.94 17.97 71.63
C THR A 915 -40.88 17.07 72.88
N GLN A 916 -39.69 16.78 73.40
CA GLN A 916 -39.54 16.05 74.67
C GLN A 916 -40.11 16.84 75.85
N LEU A 917 -39.88 18.15 75.89
CA LEU A 917 -40.41 19.03 76.92
C LEU A 917 -41.95 19.08 76.87
N GLN A 918 -42.54 19.19 75.67
CA GLN A 918 -43.99 19.09 75.46
C GLN A 918 -44.55 17.74 75.93
N LEU A 919 -43.94 16.63 75.52
CA LEU A 919 -44.35 15.29 75.94
C LEU A 919 -44.28 15.12 77.47
N ASN A 920 -43.24 15.67 78.11
CA ASN A 920 -43.09 15.63 79.56
C ASN A 920 -44.15 16.49 80.26
N GLN A 921 -44.52 17.65 79.70
CA GLN A 921 -45.64 18.44 80.20
C GLN A 921 -46.97 17.68 80.07
N GLU A 922 -47.26 17.06 78.92
CA GLU A 922 -48.45 16.24 78.73
C GLU A 922 -48.48 15.05 79.70
N LYS A 923 -47.37 14.35 79.90
CA LYS A 923 -47.27 13.27 80.90
C LYS A 923 -47.57 13.78 82.31
N ARG A 924 -47.09 14.98 82.68
CA ARG A 924 -47.41 15.62 83.97
C ARG A 924 -48.90 15.97 84.06
N LEU A 925 -49.50 16.52 83.01
CA LEU A 925 -50.94 16.81 82.94
C LEU A 925 -51.79 15.55 83.02
N LEU A 926 -51.42 14.47 82.34
CA LEU A 926 -52.08 13.16 82.41
C LEU A 926 -51.97 12.54 83.81
N ARG A 927 -50.81 12.66 84.48
CA ARG A 927 -50.66 12.24 85.87
C ARG A 927 -51.53 13.07 86.81
N ALA A 928 -51.56 14.39 86.64
CA ALA A 928 -52.44 15.28 87.41
C ALA A 928 -53.93 14.98 87.18
N ALA A 929 -54.33 14.67 85.93
CA ALA A 929 -55.68 14.26 85.57
C ALA A 929 -56.06 12.89 86.16
N LYS A 930 -55.10 11.94 86.26
CA LYS A 930 -55.30 10.66 86.95
C LYS A 930 -55.50 10.85 88.46
N VAL A 931 -54.80 11.78 89.09
CA VAL A 931 -54.93 12.09 90.53
C VAL A 931 -56.24 12.84 90.84
N ARG A 932 -56.75 13.65 89.89
CA ARG A 932 -58.04 14.38 90.02
C ARG A 932 -59.30 13.53 89.79
N LYS A 933 -59.21 12.20 89.66
CA LYS A 933 -60.38 11.31 89.74
C LYS A 933 -60.52 10.76 91.17
N PRO A 934 -61.34 11.34 92.05
CA PRO A 934 -61.78 10.63 93.25
C PRO A 934 -62.74 9.51 92.85
N GLY A 935 -62.60 8.36 93.50
CA GLY A 935 -63.33 7.15 93.20
C GLY A 935 -64.85 7.36 93.16
N ALA A 936 -65.47 6.88 92.09
CA ALA A 936 -66.90 6.64 92.02
C ALA A 936 -67.12 5.14 91.79
N LYS A 937 -67.81 4.52 92.74
CA LYS A 937 -68.34 3.17 92.69
C LYS A 937 -69.18 3.00 91.39
N LYS A 938 -69.07 1.81 90.78
CA LYS A 938 -70.06 1.23 89.84
C LYS A 938 -71.50 1.42 90.39
N PRO A 939 -72.60 1.43 89.59
CA PRO A 939 -72.81 0.51 88.45
C PRO A 939 -73.70 1.02 87.28
N PHE A 940 -73.90 0.07 86.34
CA PHE A 940 -75.05 -0.16 85.46
C PHE A 940 -74.95 0.06 83.94
N CYS A 941 -75.50 -0.96 83.29
CA CYS A 941 -75.50 -1.36 81.91
C CYS A 941 -76.19 -0.37 80.96
N SER A 942 -75.72 -0.33 79.71
CA SER A 942 -76.42 -0.76 78.49
C SER A 942 -75.90 0.00 77.27
N GLY A 943 -75.97 -0.63 76.09
CA GLY A 943 -75.92 0.08 74.82
C GLY A 943 -74.72 -0.25 73.93
N LYS A 944 -74.95 -1.17 73.00
CA LYS A 944 -74.18 -1.31 71.75
C LYS A 944 -74.13 0.04 71.02
N LEU A 945 -73.02 0.35 70.31
CA LEU A 945 -73.01 0.57 68.85
C LEU A 945 -71.68 1.18 68.35
N LYS A 946 -71.09 0.46 67.39
CA LYS A 946 -70.48 0.91 66.12
C LYS A 946 -69.47 2.07 66.13
N ALA A 947 -68.26 1.69 65.71
CA ALA A 947 -67.30 2.53 65.01
C ALA A 947 -67.95 3.36 63.89
N LYS A 948 -67.59 4.65 63.84
CA LYS A 948 -67.57 5.47 62.64
C LYS A 948 -66.34 6.37 62.72
N GLU A 949 -65.33 6.01 61.93
CA GLU A 949 -64.37 6.98 61.41
C GLU A 949 -65.13 8.15 60.79
N ARG A 950 -64.72 9.37 61.16
CA ARG A 950 -64.99 10.57 60.38
C ARG A 950 -63.66 11.27 60.18
N THR A 951 -63.24 11.21 58.92
CA THR A 951 -62.48 12.25 58.24
C THR A 951 -62.99 13.64 58.60
N ALA A 952 -62.07 14.55 58.86
CA ALA A 952 -62.31 15.99 58.80
C ALA A 952 -61.06 16.63 58.19
N GLU A 953 -61.21 17.00 56.92
CA GLU A 953 -60.36 17.89 56.16
C GLU A 953 -60.43 19.32 56.72
N ALA A 954 -59.37 20.07 56.38
CA ALA A 954 -59.36 21.49 56.05
C ALA A 954 -59.57 22.52 57.17
N PHE A 955 -58.60 23.44 57.28
CA PHE A 955 -58.74 24.88 57.00
C PHE A 955 -57.33 25.50 57.10
N LYS A 956 -56.68 25.86 56.00
CA LYS A 956 -56.73 27.15 55.29
C LYS A 956 -56.39 28.39 56.13
N THR A 957 -55.38 29.10 55.58
CA THR A 957 -55.23 30.57 55.42
C THR A 957 -54.61 31.44 56.51
N GLY A 958 -53.74 32.33 56.04
CA GLY A 958 -53.28 33.58 56.69
C GLY A 958 -51.76 33.68 56.67
N SER A 959 -51.11 34.04 55.56
CA SER A 959 -50.90 35.42 55.08
C SER A 959 -50.20 36.33 56.11
N ALA A 960 -48.86 36.36 56.02
CA ALA A 960 -48.02 37.55 55.94
C ALA A 960 -46.67 37.12 55.36
#